data_AF-A0A9P7CUP8-F1
#
_entry.id   AF-A0A9P7CUP8-F1
#
_cell.length_a   1.000
_cell.length_b   1.000
_cell.length_c   1.000
_cell.angle_alpha   90.00
_cell.angle_beta   90.00
_cell.angle_gamma   90.00
#
_symmetry.space_group_name_H-M   'P 1'
#
loop_
_entity.id
_entity.type
_entity.pdbx_description
1 polymer ?
#
loop_
_entity_poly.entity_id
_entity_poly.type
_entity_poly.pdbx_seq_one_letter_code
_entity_poly.pdbx_strand_id
1 'polypeptide(L)'
;MSKLVKRFYSSTAHASSKLLALRAAMNHLDAVLIPSEDAHQSEYTAECDNRRAWLSGFTGSADGRYFIQASNELDNSHWKLMKQGLPGVPTWQEYIKQVPSGSTIGIDPTVINAREAKELEKDLSSRGSKLIYTDNLVDRIRSKSPSRPREPIKTHSLQYAGQSVESKLKSLCQSLKGKSMVISRLDEIAWLLNLRGSDIHCCPVFFSYCVVTPTETLLYLQSPETLSDAVKAHLKENNIILKLYNAITHDLSSYSSSIFSIDPEGTNMSIIKALGSNEIHWETSPIQLSKAVKNEAEMSGMIDCHKRDAVALCKHFAWLSDRLCMGEKVWEYEAVEQLDSMRQLDPLYVGPSFDTIAASGPNGAIVHYAQASDVIDPSQIYLCDSGAHYLNGTTDITRTWLFQGEPSSFQKQAFTRVLQAHISVDQAVFPQGTTGYQLDSVARLPLWKHGMDFKHGVGHGVGAYLNVHEGPHGIGSRMGYSKVPLQAGMVVTNEPGYYKDLQFGIRIENVLRVCKDQLILYRIIGNDLPPRHKEGQTLSNLQFILDHEPPFPNTRKIFLLNRISDPANEAAIVRLLDQYQMEYIRVPFDEKEYEQLDFQLESFPDADFLHSDDYRRYSKVAKLRILDFMYHTKNLYAMNNNGGRNTAIQHGKSIENAQWILPFDGNCYLSYNGFKEITEQLEKHGKDTKYFIVPMTRLLNNSILLNNLDQRPKAPEEPQIIFRYDAKEEYNLNMRYGRRSKLELLWRLGALESRQLNRPTVPWEPVGRPYSDEKGNFKNIGWVFRLFSGNPQQEENKKEASSIRAFNRLKAIQSTLDNLDEKIARRRFGHERLFLYSDEEMNEIRFEYWSKNPEVIATVTRLERAAEKVLEENQMRPSTTQDHVEIEPDKDVLAGLSQNVTILTLANYFLGNEKYGQGAANLIRMHFLNEYEPMRGDLLDFLSDQGYAFPNRQVSRKYSRHRTLNTSDLTRTDLSSLLDCIRLLRRRDWLTHREYVDLQATMAEFLEYLITSPTGIHLAQMSDYRGVLYDLQVTSMAAFTDDVRLFLRVANRCRMRIGKGFKVTYIDDKENWRVQFHYTTLSLQYWTSLARGIQHSRAAKEIWHYTAANGNRISHTVVDHLQSHLDLLPSLSSSEAQFVKSRLRPLAYTALAVFRQAQPVSGTDEDWAWLERHVGAFGSQWDKEQKDQGRVQGMLKFIRSEMKKGRSGSPPFWMLTVFNEKR
;
A
#
# COMPACT_ATOMS: atom_id res chain seq x y z
N MET A 1 2.03 2.58 67.05
CA MET A 1 2.86 3.53 67.83
C MET A 1 3.94 2.86 68.69
N SER A 2 3.68 1.82 69.51
CA SER A 2 4.71 1.29 70.44
C SER A 2 5.88 0.50 69.80
N LYS A 3 5.74 0.00 68.56
CA LYS A 3 6.84 -0.60 67.77
C LYS A 3 7.76 0.43 67.10
N LEU A 4 7.26 1.63 66.79
CA LEU A 4 8.01 2.70 66.12
C LEU A 4 8.94 3.44 67.09
N VAL A 5 8.48 3.68 68.33
CA VAL A 5 9.29 4.32 69.37
C VAL A 5 10.44 3.40 69.83
N LYS A 6 10.26 2.07 69.83
CA LYS A 6 11.34 1.11 70.14
C LYS A 6 12.45 1.06 69.08
N ARG A 7 12.15 1.34 67.80
CA ARG A 7 13.13 1.29 66.70
C ARG A 7 14.04 2.53 66.69
N PHE A 8 13.50 3.69 67.10
CA PHE A 8 14.26 4.95 67.19
C PHE A 8 15.25 4.97 68.37
N TYR A 9 14.89 4.40 69.52
CA TYR A 9 15.81 4.30 70.67
C TYR A 9 16.82 3.14 70.53
N SER A 10 16.60 2.15 69.65
CA SER A 10 17.56 1.06 69.42
C SER A 10 18.59 1.35 68.33
N SER A 11 18.32 2.26 67.38
CA SER A 11 19.24 2.54 66.26
C SER A 11 20.45 3.38 66.68
N THR A 12 20.27 4.39 67.52
CA THR A 12 21.33 5.29 68.01
C THR A 12 22.34 4.55 68.91
N ALA A 13 21.87 3.66 69.79
CA ALA A 13 22.75 2.81 70.60
C ALA A 13 23.54 1.77 69.76
N HIS A 14 23.03 1.36 68.59
CA HIS A 14 23.68 0.38 67.71
C HIS A 14 24.68 0.99 66.70
N ALA A 15 24.50 2.24 66.28
CA ALA A 15 25.47 2.91 65.40
C ALA A 15 26.80 3.18 66.13
N SER A 16 26.73 3.62 67.39
CA SER A 16 27.90 3.84 68.25
C SER A 16 28.72 2.56 68.48
N SER A 17 28.06 1.43 68.76
CA SER A 17 28.76 0.16 69.00
C SER A 17 29.44 -0.41 67.75
N LYS A 18 28.83 -0.27 66.56
CA LYS A 18 29.43 -0.68 65.28
C LYS A 18 30.67 0.13 64.93
N LEU A 19 30.62 1.45 65.13
CA LEU A 19 31.78 2.33 64.89
C LEU A 19 32.93 2.07 65.86
N LEU A 20 32.62 1.77 67.14
CA LEU A 20 33.62 1.36 68.12
C LEU A 20 34.28 0.03 67.73
N ALA A 21 33.49 -0.97 67.31
CA ALA A 21 34.02 -2.24 66.84
C ALA A 21 34.90 -2.08 65.58
N LEU A 22 34.49 -1.23 64.63
CA LEU A 22 35.30 -0.92 63.44
C LEU A 22 36.62 -0.26 63.83
N ARG A 23 36.60 0.74 64.71
CA ARG A 23 37.82 1.43 65.20
C ARG A 23 38.76 0.47 65.94
N ALA A 24 38.22 -0.49 66.69
CA ALA A 24 39.02 -1.54 67.32
C ALA A 24 39.65 -2.49 66.28
N ALA A 25 38.95 -2.78 65.17
CA ALA A 25 39.43 -3.64 64.09
C ALA A 25 40.48 -2.97 63.18
N MET A 26 40.62 -1.64 63.24
CA MET A 26 41.53 -0.87 62.38
C MET A 26 43.04 -1.12 62.68
N ASN A 27 43.42 -1.76 63.79
CA ASN A 27 44.81 -2.19 64.14
C ASN A 27 45.94 -1.53 63.31
N HIS A 28 46.42 -0.36 63.74
CA HIS A 28 47.48 0.45 63.11
C HIS A 28 47.10 1.22 61.82
N LEU A 29 45.81 1.35 61.50
CA LEU A 29 45.29 2.27 60.49
C LEU A 29 44.78 3.57 61.12
N ASP A 30 45.08 4.70 60.50
CA ASP A 30 44.54 6.01 60.87
C ASP A 30 43.15 6.28 60.26
N ALA A 31 42.89 5.71 59.08
CA ALA A 31 41.61 5.82 58.39
C ALA A 31 41.26 4.52 57.64
N VAL A 32 39.96 4.30 57.38
CA VAL A 32 39.47 3.20 56.54
C VAL A 32 38.47 3.72 55.52
N LEU A 33 38.58 3.25 54.28
CA LEU A 33 37.64 3.52 53.20
C LEU A 33 36.67 2.33 53.07
N ILE A 34 35.37 2.64 53.07
CA ILE A 34 34.29 1.65 52.95
C ILE A 34 33.37 2.12 51.81
N PRO A 35 33.74 1.82 50.56
CA PRO A 35 32.92 2.10 49.38
C PRO A 35 31.59 1.32 49.41
N SER A 36 30.66 1.69 48.53
CA SER A 36 29.39 0.97 48.37
C SER A 36 29.50 -0.16 47.35
N GLU A 37 30.49 -0.06 46.47
CA GLU A 37 30.78 -0.92 45.34
C GLU A 37 31.16 -2.35 45.79
N ASP A 38 30.84 -3.33 44.95
CA ASP A 38 31.22 -4.72 45.12
C ASP A 38 32.48 -5.09 44.31
N ALA A 39 32.80 -6.39 44.26
CA ALA A 39 33.96 -6.91 43.53
C ALA A 39 33.89 -6.69 42.00
N HIS A 40 32.72 -6.36 41.47
CA HIS A 40 32.44 -6.26 40.04
C HIS A 40 32.08 -4.85 39.59
N GLN A 41 32.19 -3.86 40.50
CA GLN A 41 31.80 -2.48 40.26
C GLN A 41 30.32 -2.36 39.85
N SER A 42 29.47 -3.19 40.48
CA SER A 42 28.02 -3.15 40.28
C SER A 42 27.43 -1.86 40.85
N GLU A 43 26.49 -1.24 40.13
CA GLU A 43 25.77 -0.06 40.63
C GLU A 43 24.80 -0.43 41.76
N TYR A 44 24.04 -1.52 41.56
CA TYR A 44 23.24 -2.16 42.61
C TYR A 44 24.03 -3.31 43.20
N THR A 45 24.07 -3.40 44.52
CA THR A 45 24.82 -4.43 45.24
C THR A 45 23.90 -5.42 45.95
N ALA A 46 24.32 -6.69 45.98
CA ALA A 46 23.64 -7.70 46.78
C ALA A 46 23.75 -7.40 48.29
N GLU A 47 22.82 -7.92 49.08
CA GLU A 47 22.74 -7.67 50.52
C GLU A 47 24.04 -8.00 51.27
N CYS A 48 24.79 -9.01 50.81
CA CYS A 48 26.08 -9.37 51.40
C CYS A 48 27.12 -8.26 51.28
N ASP A 49 27.08 -7.46 50.22
CA ASP A 49 28.02 -6.38 49.90
C ASP A 49 27.54 -4.99 50.38
N ASN A 50 26.32 -4.88 50.96
CA ASN A 50 25.75 -3.65 51.54
C ASN A 50 26.42 -3.21 52.87
N ARG A 51 27.75 -3.17 52.90
CA ARG A 51 28.60 -2.91 54.09
C ARG A 51 28.42 -1.51 54.64
N ARG A 52 28.42 -0.50 53.76
CA ARG A 52 28.20 0.91 54.14
C ARG A 52 26.81 1.10 54.74
N ALA A 53 25.78 0.50 54.16
CA ALA A 53 24.41 0.56 54.69
C ALA A 53 24.30 -0.12 56.05
N TRP A 54 24.90 -1.30 56.23
CA TRP A 54 24.94 -1.98 57.52
C TRP A 54 25.64 -1.14 58.59
N LEU A 55 26.74 -0.46 58.24
CA LEU A 55 27.53 0.34 59.18
C LEU A 55 26.84 1.66 59.55
N SER A 56 26.34 2.40 58.56
CA SER A 56 25.85 3.78 58.72
C SER A 56 24.34 3.89 58.91
N GLY A 57 23.57 2.88 58.50
CA GLY A 57 22.11 2.95 58.40
C GLY A 57 21.60 3.59 57.10
N PHE A 58 22.48 4.22 56.30
CA PHE A 58 22.10 4.86 55.05
C PHE A 58 22.04 3.87 53.87
N THR A 59 20.88 3.76 53.24
CA THR A 59 20.57 2.72 52.24
C THR A 59 20.64 3.17 50.78
N GLY A 60 20.65 4.47 50.49
CA GLY A 60 20.71 4.99 49.11
C GLY A 60 22.08 4.90 48.44
N SER A 61 22.20 5.02 47.11
CA SER A 61 23.53 5.15 46.47
C SER A 61 24.11 6.57 46.71
N ALA A 62 25.41 6.78 46.52
CA ALA A 62 26.09 7.96 47.07
C ALA A 62 26.20 9.12 46.06
N ASP A 63 25.12 9.89 45.84
CA ASP A 63 25.17 11.15 45.06
C ASP A 63 24.09 12.20 45.44
N GLY A 64 23.98 13.26 44.62
CA GLY A 64 23.05 14.38 44.80
C GLY A 64 21.56 14.02 44.89
N ARG A 65 21.18 12.83 44.40
CA ARG A 65 19.80 12.32 44.44
C ARG A 65 19.36 11.93 45.86
N TYR A 66 20.32 11.74 46.77
CA TYR A 66 20.10 11.13 48.09
C TYR A 66 20.29 12.08 49.28
N PHE A 67 20.47 13.39 49.06
CA PHE A 67 20.73 14.33 50.17
C PHE A 67 19.65 14.34 51.25
N ILE A 68 18.37 14.26 50.84
CA ILE A 68 17.24 14.27 51.77
C ILE A 68 17.20 12.95 52.54
N GLN A 69 17.29 11.81 51.83
CA GLN A 69 17.30 10.48 52.45
C GLN A 69 18.45 10.32 53.44
N ALA A 70 19.68 10.67 53.05
CA ALA A 70 20.85 10.59 53.93
C ALA A 70 20.71 11.45 55.18
N SER A 71 20.10 12.64 55.08
CA SER A 71 19.85 13.51 56.23
C SER A 71 18.84 12.92 57.23
N ASN A 72 17.94 12.05 56.75
CA ASN A 72 16.92 11.39 57.57
C ASN A 72 17.41 10.05 58.18
N GLU A 73 18.26 9.32 57.46
CA GLU A 73 18.73 7.99 57.87
C GLU A 73 20.01 8.01 58.73
N LEU A 74 20.88 9.01 58.56
CA LEU A 74 22.16 9.08 59.28
C LEU A 74 22.00 9.68 60.69
N ASP A 75 22.71 9.08 61.66
CA ASP A 75 22.88 9.66 62.99
C ASP A 75 23.95 10.76 62.95
N ASN A 76 23.49 12.02 62.94
CA ASN A 76 24.33 13.22 62.86
C ASN A 76 25.30 13.39 64.05
N SER A 77 25.15 12.63 65.14
CA SER A 77 26.12 12.63 66.24
C SER A 77 27.41 11.86 65.91
N HIS A 78 27.36 10.99 64.91
CA HIS A 78 28.46 10.10 64.53
C HIS A 78 28.89 10.26 63.06
N TRP A 79 27.97 10.64 62.18
CA TRP A 79 28.19 10.77 60.74
C TRP A 79 28.12 12.23 60.31
N LYS A 80 29.05 12.61 59.42
CA LYS A 80 29.02 13.91 58.73
C LYS A 80 28.66 13.67 57.26
N LEU A 81 27.50 14.15 56.84
CA LEU A 81 27.08 14.08 55.45
C LEU A 81 27.87 15.07 54.58
N MET A 82 28.60 14.54 53.58
CA MET A 82 29.33 15.33 52.59
C MET A 82 28.52 15.38 51.29
N LYS A 83 27.88 16.52 50.99
CA LYS A 83 26.96 16.70 49.86
C LYS A 83 27.70 16.92 48.53
N GLN A 84 28.15 15.85 47.90
CA GLN A 84 28.93 15.87 46.66
C GLN A 84 28.26 16.68 45.53
N GLY A 85 29.04 17.51 44.83
CA GLY A 85 28.56 18.34 43.72
C GLY A 85 28.07 19.74 44.11
N LEU A 86 27.98 20.05 45.41
CA LEU A 86 27.79 21.43 45.86
C LEU A 86 29.12 22.21 45.86
N PRO A 87 29.11 23.51 45.53
CA PRO A 87 30.30 24.35 45.60
C PRO A 87 31.00 24.27 46.97
N GLY A 88 32.31 24.04 46.97
CA GLY A 88 33.13 23.99 48.18
C GLY A 88 33.09 22.66 48.96
N VAL A 89 32.32 21.65 48.52
CA VAL A 89 32.35 20.32 49.12
C VAL A 89 33.37 19.44 48.37
N PRO A 90 34.44 18.94 49.04
CA PRO A 90 35.43 18.10 48.37
C PRO A 90 34.83 16.74 47.98
N THR A 91 35.36 16.12 46.92
CA THR A 91 35.11 14.70 46.64
C THR A 91 35.66 13.82 47.77
N TRP A 92 35.26 12.56 47.87
CA TRP A 92 35.83 11.69 48.90
C TRP A 92 37.34 11.47 48.68
N GLN A 93 37.79 11.46 47.42
CA GLN A 93 39.21 11.41 47.06
C GLN A 93 39.96 12.68 47.48
N GLU A 94 39.35 13.85 47.38
CA GLU A 94 39.92 15.10 47.89
C GLU A 94 39.88 15.16 49.42
N TYR A 95 38.83 14.62 50.03
CA TYR A 95 38.64 14.58 51.47
C TYR A 95 39.63 13.64 52.15
N ILE A 96 39.86 12.44 51.60
CA ILE A 96 40.83 11.50 52.15
C ILE A 96 42.26 12.05 52.05
N LYS A 97 42.54 12.94 51.10
CA LYS A 97 43.81 13.66 51.08
C LYS A 97 43.98 14.49 52.34
N GLN A 98 42.93 15.06 52.94
CA GLN A 98 43.06 15.96 54.09
C GLN A 98 43.52 15.29 55.39
N VAL A 99 43.70 13.96 55.43
CA VAL A 99 44.28 13.27 56.60
C VAL A 99 45.71 13.75 56.90
N PRO A 100 46.19 13.62 58.16
CA PRO A 100 47.55 13.98 58.53
C PRO A 100 48.61 13.34 57.61
N SER A 101 49.69 14.08 57.34
CA SER A 101 50.82 13.55 56.57
C SER A 101 51.43 12.35 57.30
N GLY A 102 51.81 11.30 56.57
CA GLY A 102 52.36 10.08 57.16
C GLY A 102 51.32 9.04 57.57
N SER A 103 50.03 9.28 57.32
CA SER A 103 48.96 8.38 57.76
C SER A 103 48.87 7.07 56.98
N THR A 104 48.32 6.04 57.63
CA THR A 104 48.01 4.74 57.04
C THR A 104 46.49 4.62 56.79
N ILE A 105 46.11 4.41 55.53
CA ILE A 105 44.70 4.34 55.10
C ILE A 105 44.41 2.93 54.63
N GLY A 106 43.44 2.26 55.24
CA GLY A 106 43.02 0.90 54.89
C GLY A 106 41.91 0.88 53.84
N ILE A 107 42.00 -0.04 52.88
CA ILE A 107 40.88 -0.37 51.97
C ILE A 107 40.94 -1.84 51.56
N ASP A 108 39.78 -2.45 51.35
CA ASP A 108 39.69 -3.78 50.75
C ASP A 108 39.97 -3.70 49.24
N PRO A 109 40.96 -4.42 48.70
CA PRO A 109 41.33 -4.35 47.28
C PRO A 109 40.25 -4.89 46.33
N THR A 110 39.25 -5.63 46.83
CA THR A 110 38.17 -6.15 46.01
C THR A 110 37.13 -5.09 45.67
N VAL A 111 36.98 -4.04 46.49
CA VAL A 111 35.91 -3.03 46.35
C VAL A 111 36.38 -1.69 45.78
N ILE A 112 37.61 -1.63 45.26
CA ILE A 112 38.16 -0.45 44.58
C ILE A 112 38.67 -0.86 43.20
N ASN A 113 38.30 -0.11 42.16
CA ASN A 113 38.78 -0.37 40.80
C ASN A 113 40.27 0.01 40.65
N ALA A 114 40.93 -0.59 39.67
CA ALA A 114 42.36 -0.43 39.44
C ALA A 114 42.77 1.02 39.18
N ARG A 115 41.93 1.81 38.50
CA ARG A 115 42.19 3.22 38.21
C ARG A 115 42.26 4.04 39.49
N GLU A 116 41.19 4.01 40.27
CA GLU A 116 41.06 4.80 41.49
C GLU A 116 42.07 4.37 42.54
N ALA A 117 42.36 3.07 42.66
CA ALA A 117 43.39 2.57 43.57
C ALA A 117 44.76 3.17 43.23
N LYS A 118 45.17 3.14 41.95
CA LYS A 118 46.46 3.69 41.52
C LYS A 118 46.55 5.21 41.63
N GLU A 119 45.47 5.92 41.29
CA GLU A 119 45.40 7.37 41.45
C GLU A 119 45.53 7.74 42.94
N LEU A 120 44.83 7.02 43.82
CA LEU A 120 44.89 7.22 45.26
C LEU A 120 46.26 6.87 45.86
N GLU A 121 46.89 5.76 45.46
CA GLU A 121 48.26 5.39 45.86
C GLU A 121 49.27 6.49 45.52
N LYS A 122 49.20 6.99 44.29
CA LYS A 122 50.07 8.07 43.81
C LYS A 122 49.86 9.34 44.64
N ASP A 123 48.60 9.73 44.85
CA ASP A 123 48.25 10.95 45.57
C ASP A 123 48.65 10.87 47.05
N LEU A 124 48.44 9.74 47.72
CA LEU A 124 48.83 9.54 49.12
C LEU A 124 50.35 9.47 49.30
N SER A 125 51.06 8.83 48.37
CA SER A 125 52.52 8.73 48.40
C SER A 125 53.18 10.10 48.31
N SER A 126 52.61 11.03 47.55
CA SER A 126 53.10 12.42 47.46
C SER A 126 53.09 13.18 48.80
N ARG A 127 52.35 12.66 49.80
CA ARG A 127 52.20 13.20 51.16
C ARG A 127 52.83 12.31 52.23
N GLY A 128 53.67 11.35 51.83
CA GLY A 128 54.26 10.36 52.74
C GLY A 128 53.25 9.41 53.40
N SER A 129 51.99 9.41 52.97
CA SER A 129 50.93 8.54 53.50
C SER A 129 50.89 7.23 52.70
N LYS A 130 50.35 6.16 53.29
CA LYS A 130 50.34 4.82 52.67
C LYS A 130 48.93 4.28 52.55
N LEU A 131 48.58 3.80 51.36
CA LEU A 131 47.40 2.96 51.16
C LEU A 131 47.75 1.51 51.51
N ILE A 132 47.01 0.91 52.45
CA ILE A 132 47.20 -0.45 52.92
C ILE A 132 45.98 -1.27 52.51
N TYR A 133 46.24 -2.33 51.75
CA TYR A 133 45.19 -3.28 51.39
C TYR A 133 44.94 -4.26 52.53
N THR A 134 43.72 -4.31 53.03
CA THR A 134 43.31 -5.20 54.13
C THR A 134 42.19 -6.12 53.70
N ASP A 135 41.90 -7.16 54.49
CA ASP A 135 40.59 -7.80 54.39
C ASP A 135 39.48 -6.80 54.73
N ASN A 136 38.25 -7.10 54.33
CA ASN A 136 37.11 -6.25 54.63
C ASN A 136 36.86 -6.15 56.15
N LEU A 137 37.13 -4.98 56.73
CA LEU A 137 37.00 -4.80 58.18
C LEU A 137 35.54 -4.85 58.65
N VAL A 138 34.57 -4.50 57.79
CA VAL A 138 33.13 -4.60 58.13
C VAL A 138 32.71 -6.05 58.26
N ASP A 139 33.16 -6.92 57.35
CA ASP A 139 32.85 -8.34 57.40
C ASP A 139 33.47 -9.03 58.62
N ARG A 140 34.60 -8.54 59.14
CA ARG A 140 35.22 -9.05 60.38
C ARG A 140 34.43 -8.73 61.64
N ILE A 141 33.76 -7.57 61.69
CA ILE A 141 33.01 -7.11 62.88
C ILE A 141 31.51 -7.45 62.82
N ARG A 142 30.99 -7.79 61.65
CA ARG A 142 29.60 -8.21 61.47
C ARG A 142 29.46 -9.66 61.94
N SER A 143 28.71 -9.87 63.02
CA SER A 143 28.53 -11.19 63.65
C SER A 143 27.91 -12.25 62.73
N LYS A 144 27.11 -11.84 61.74
CA LYS A 144 26.54 -12.70 60.70
C LYS A 144 26.39 -11.93 59.39
N SER A 145 27.17 -12.30 58.38
CA SER A 145 27.04 -11.77 57.02
C SER A 145 25.96 -12.52 56.25
N PRO A 146 25.10 -11.83 55.46
CA PRO A 146 24.23 -12.48 54.49
C PRO A 146 25.07 -13.34 53.53
N SER A 147 24.55 -14.50 53.13
CA SER A 147 25.20 -15.34 52.15
C SER A 147 25.18 -14.64 50.78
N ARG A 148 26.26 -14.79 50.00
CA ARG A 148 26.26 -14.34 48.60
C ARG A 148 25.19 -15.12 47.82
N PRO A 149 24.32 -14.45 47.06
CA PRO A 149 23.31 -15.08 46.20
C PRO A 149 23.91 -16.10 45.23
N ARG A 150 23.12 -17.12 44.90
CA ARG A 150 23.50 -18.24 44.01
C ARG A 150 22.28 -18.69 43.20
N GLU A 151 21.61 -17.73 42.60
CA GLU A 151 20.37 -17.96 41.89
C GLU A 151 20.61 -18.74 40.58
N PRO A 152 19.59 -19.47 40.07
CA PRO A 152 19.75 -20.26 38.86
C PRO A 152 20.15 -19.43 37.63
N ILE A 153 21.23 -19.82 36.98
CA ILE A 153 21.66 -19.26 35.69
C ILE A 153 20.84 -19.88 34.56
N LYS A 154 20.43 -19.05 33.59
CA LYS A 154 19.65 -19.45 32.41
C LYS A 154 20.35 -19.03 31.12
N THR A 155 20.11 -19.78 30.04
CA THR A 155 20.57 -19.40 28.70
C THR A 155 19.70 -18.30 28.11
N HIS A 156 20.31 -17.38 27.37
CA HIS A 156 19.63 -16.35 26.58
C HIS A 156 19.61 -16.80 25.12
N SER A 157 18.43 -17.18 24.64
CA SER A 157 18.28 -17.79 23.31
C SER A 157 18.70 -16.86 22.18
N LEU A 158 19.23 -17.44 21.09
CA LEU A 158 19.70 -16.69 19.92
C LEU A 158 18.62 -15.81 19.27
N GLN A 159 17.35 -16.19 19.34
CA GLN A 159 16.23 -15.37 18.85
C GLN A 159 16.14 -13.98 19.52
N TYR A 160 16.66 -13.83 20.74
CA TYR A 160 16.67 -12.56 21.47
C TYR A 160 18.06 -11.92 21.43
N ALA A 161 19.12 -12.73 21.52
CA ALA A 161 20.50 -12.24 21.53
C ALA A 161 21.00 -11.78 20.15
N GLY A 162 20.47 -12.34 19.05
CA GLY A 162 20.84 -12.03 17.66
C GLY A 162 22.24 -12.46 17.22
N GLN A 163 23.14 -12.72 18.17
CA GLN A 163 24.52 -13.12 17.92
C GLN A 163 24.93 -14.28 18.83
N SER A 164 25.60 -15.29 18.27
CA SER A 164 26.10 -16.45 19.02
C SER A 164 27.30 -16.10 19.89
N VAL A 165 27.52 -16.90 20.95
CA VAL A 165 28.69 -16.76 21.84
C VAL A 165 29.99 -16.95 21.06
N GLU A 166 30.06 -17.95 20.18
CA GLU A 166 31.20 -18.14 19.26
C GLU A 166 31.53 -16.87 18.47
N SER A 167 30.52 -16.23 17.87
CA SER A 167 30.72 -15.01 17.09
C SER A 167 31.21 -13.85 17.97
N LYS A 168 30.64 -13.68 19.18
CA LYS A 168 31.05 -12.64 20.13
C LYS A 168 32.50 -12.85 20.60
N LEU A 169 32.87 -14.07 20.99
CA LEU A 169 34.23 -14.44 21.39
C LEU A 169 35.23 -14.22 20.24
N LYS A 170 34.87 -14.60 19.01
CA LYS A 170 35.72 -14.36 17.84
C LYS A 170 35.99 -12.87 17.63
N SER A 171 34.97 -12.03 17.69
CA SER A 171 35.12 -10.57 17.58
C SER A 171 35.97 -9.99 18.72
N LEU A 172 35.77 -10.49 19.96
CA LEU A 172 36.58 -10.10 21.11
C LEU A 172 38.06 -10.46 20.91
N CYS A 173 38.37 -11.73 20.58
CA CYS A 173 39.75 -12.18 20.35
C CYS A 173 40.44 -11.41 19.21
N GLN A 174 39.71 -11.06 18.15
CA GLN A 174 40.21 -10.19 17.08
C GLN A 174 40.59 -8.79 17.59
N SER A 175 39.76 -8.19 18.45
CA SER A 175 40.03 -6.89 19.06
C SER A 175 41.23 -6.90 20.00
N LEU A 176 41.44 -8.02 20.72
CA LEU A 176 42.53 -8.20 21.67
C LEU A 176 43.91 -8.40 21.01
N LYS A 177 43.95 -8.72 19.70
CA LYS A 177 45.20 -8.90 18.94
C LYS A 177 46.20 -9.85 19.60
N GLY A 178 45.70 -10.96 20.16
CA GLY A 178 46.52 -11.99 20.82
C GLY A 178 46.81 -11.73 22.31
N LYS A 179 46.30 -10.66 22.90
CA LYS A 179 46.32 -10.45 24.36
C LYS A 179 45.23 -11.31 25.04
N SER A 180 45.44 -11.64 26.30
CA SER A 180 44.39 -12.18 27.18
C SER A 180 43.59 -11.04 27.80
N MET A 181 42.37 -11.30 28.27
CA MET A 181 41.54 -10.30 28.95
C MET A 181 40.87 -10.91 30.18
N VAL A 182 40.89 -10.17 31.30
CA VAL A 182 40.06 -10.48 32.47
C VAL A 182 38.83 -9.59 32.43
N ILE A 183 37.66 -10.21 32.42
CA ILE A 183 36.36 -9.54 32.42
C ILE A 183 35.77 -9.70 33.82
N SER A 184 35.56 -8.57 34.49
CA SER A 184 35.05 -8.50 35.86
C SER A 184 33.62 -7.99 35.95
N ARG A 185 33.15 -7.21 34.96
CA ARG A 185 31.80 -6.68 34.94
C ARG A 185 30.79 -7.77 34.61
N LEU A 186 29.76 -7.92 35.45
CA LEU A 186 28.83 -9.05 35.35
C LEU A 186 27.93 -8.96 34.11
N ASP A 187 27.54 -7.75 33.69
CA ASP A 187 26.74 -7.51 32.49
C ASP A 187 27.52 -7.86 31.21
N GLU A 188 28.83 -7.58 31.18
CA GLU A 188 29.71 -7.98 30.08
C GLU A 188 29.82 -9.51 29.96
N ILE A 189 29.97 -10.21 31.09
CA ILE A 189 30.04 -11.68 31.12
C ILE A 189 28.70 -12.29 30.68
N ALA A 190 27.59 -11.79 31.21
CA ALA A 190 26.24 -12.21 30.84
C ALA A 190 25.97 -12.00 29.33
N TRP A 191 26.37 -10.86 28.78
CA TRP A 191 26.21 -10.57 27.35
C TRP A 191 27.12 -11.45 26.47
N LEU A 192 28.39 -11.59 26.83
CA LEU A 192 29.38 -12.33 26.05
C LEU A 192 28.99 -13.81 25.91
N LEU A 193 28.51 -14.39 27.02
CA LEU A 193 28.20 -15.82 27.10
C LEU A 193 26.73 -16.15 26.82
N ASN A 194 25.89 -15.16 26.48
CA ASN A 194 24.44 -15.33 26.33
C ASN A 194 23.82 -16.07 27.53
N LEU A 195 24.19 -15.65 28.74
CA LEU A 195 23.67 -16.17 29.99
C LEU A 195 23.02 -15.04 30.79
N ARG A 196 22.05 -15.37 31.64
CA ARG A 196 21.40 -14.44 32.57
C ARG A 196 21.25 -15.09 33.94
N GLY A 197 21.24 -14.28 34.97
CA GLY A 197 21.03 -14.69 36.36
C GLY A 197 20.10 -13.73 37.08
N SER A 198 20.08 -13.81 38.40
CA SER A 198 19.31 -12.89 39.27
C SER A 198 19.99 -12.74 40.63
N ASP A 199 21.32 -12.79 40.66
CA ASP A 199 22.08 -12.67 41.91
C ASP A 199 22.04 -11.25 42.48
N ILE A 200 21.77 -10.24 41.64
CA ILE A 200 21.62 -8.85 42.03
C ILE A 200 20.19 -8.43 41.73
N HIS A 201 19.51 -7.85 42.73
CA HIS A 201 18.15 -7.34 42.58
C HIS A 201 18.07 -6.35 41.42
N CYS A 202 17.05 -6.47 40.58
CA CYS A 202 16.85 -5.65 39.37
C CYS A 202 17.97 -5.69 38.32
N CYS A 203 18.92 -6.63 38.40
CA CYS A 203 19.99 -6.79 37.41
C CYS A 203 20.09 -8.26 37.02
N PRO A 204 19.82 -8.66 35.76
CA PRO A 204 19.72 -10.06 35.36
C PRO A 204 21.10 -10.71 35.12
N VAL A 205 21.98 -10.58 36.11
CA VAL A 205 23.39 -10.98 36.10
C VAL A 205 23.68 -12.01 37.21
N PHE A 206 24.87 -12.61 37.17
CA PHE A 206 25.31 -13.63 38.12
C PHE A 206 26.78 -13.42 38.51
N PHE A 207 27.12 -13.63 39.78
CA PHE A 207 28.47 -13.40 40.29
C PHE A 207 29.48 -14.30 39.58
N SER A 208 30.37 -13.67 38.81
CA SER A 208 31.30 -14.39 37.96
C SER A 208 32.51 -13.55 37.56
N TYR A 209 33.56 -14.24 37.16
CA TYR A 209 34.64 -13.66 36.36
C TYR A 209 34.82 -14.48 35.09
N CYS A 210 35.27 -13.85 34.02
CA CYS A 210 35.64 -14.54 32.80
C CYS A 210 37.07 -14.17 32.39
N VAL A 211 37.87 -15.17 32.03
CA VAL A 211 39.21 -14.97 31.47
C VAL A 211 39.22 -15.52 30.06
N VAL A 212 39.48 -14.65 29.08
CA VAL A 212 39.61 -15.02 27.67
C VAL A 212 41.08 -14.95 27.31
N THR A 213 41.64 -16.07 26.86
CA THR A 213 43.01 -16.17 26.35
C THR A 213 42.97 -16.44 24.84
N PRO A 214 44.11 -16.39 24.13
CA PRO A 214 44.16 -16.75 22.71
C PRO A 214 43.69 -18.19 22.40
N THR A 215 43.69 -19.08 23.40
CA THR A 215 43.40 -20.51 23.21
C THR A 215 42.17 -21.01 23.97
N GLU A 216 41.78 -20.34 25.06
CA GLU A 216 40.76 -20.86 25.99
C GLU A 216 39.87 -19.73 26.55
N THR A 217 38.66 -20.09 26.97
CA THR A 217 37.76 -19.20 27.72
C THR A 217 37.37 -19.88 29.03
N LEU A 218 37.65 -19.20 30.14
CA LEU A 218 37.44 -19.71 31.51
C LEU A 218 36.35 -18.89 32.19
N LEU A 219 35.33 -19.55 32.73
CA LEU A 219 34.24 -18.95 33.50
C LEU A 219 34.34 -19.39 34.97
N TYR A 220 34.46 -18.42 35.88
CA TYR A 220 34.59 -18.62 37.31
C TYR A 220 33.24 -18.37 38.00
N LEU A 221 32.66 -19.41 38.63
CA LEU A 221 31.33 -19.37 39.27
C LEU A 221 31.35 -19.89 40.69
N GLN A 222 30.45 -19.39 41.54
CA GLN A 222 30.44 -19.77 42.94
C GLN A 222 29.94 -21.20 43.18
N SER A 223 28.93 -21.62 42.42
CA SER A 223 28.28 -22.92 42.56
C SER A 223 28.04 -23.57 41.19
N PRO A 224 29.09 -23.96 40.44
CA PRO A 224 28.96 -24.61 39.13
C PRO A 224 28.15 -25.92 39.18
N GLU A 225 28.07 -26.56 40.35
CA GLU A 225 27.25 -27.75 40.61
C GLU A 225 25.74 -27.49 40.46
N THR A 226 25.30 -26.24 40.67
CA THR A 226 23.87 -25.84 40.58
C THR A 226 23.39 -25.55 39.16
N LEU A 227 24.30 -25.58 38.18
CA LEU A 227 23.94 -25.34 36.78
C LEU A 227 23.04 -26.46 36.23
N SER A 228 21.99 -26.05 35.52
CA SER A 228 21.12 -26.97 34.78
C SER A 228 21.87 -27.65 33.63
N ASP A 229 21.37 -28.79 33.17
CA ASP A 229 21.96 -29.52 32.05
C ASP A 229 21.97 -28.69 30.76
N ALA A 230 20.96 -27.84 30.56
CA ALA A 230 20.90 -26.92 29.43
C ALA A 230 22.05 -25.89 29.45
N VAL A 231 22.37 -25.33 30.61
CA VAL A 231 23.50 -24.39 30.73
C VAL A 231 24.84 -25.11 30.58
N LYS A 232 24.98 -26.31 31.17
CA LYS A 232 26.20 -27.13 30.99
C LYS A 232 26.43 -27.50 29.53
N ALA A 233 25.37 -27.84 28.79
CA ALA A 233 25.43 -28.12 27.35
C ALA A 233 25.84 -26.86 26.57
N HIS A 234 25.19 -25.72 26.81
CA HIS A 234 25.52 -24.43 26.18
C HIS A 234 26.99 -24.03 26.40
N LEU A 235 27.51 -24.19 27.62
CA LEU A 235 28.91 -23.89 27.92
C LEU A 235 29.87 -24.84 27.19
N LYS A 236 29.54 -26.14 27.17
CA LYS A 236 30.34 -27.17 26.48
C LYS A 236 30.39 -26.94 24.96
N GLU A 237 29.25 -26.63 24.35
CA GLU A 237 29.12 -26.32 22.92
C GLU A 237 29.98 -25.11 22.51
N ASN A 238 30.17 -24.15 23.41
CA ASN A 238 30.97 -22.95 23.18
C ASN A 238 32.41 -23.05 23.73
N ASN A 239 32.87 -24.25 24.11
CA ASN A 239 34.22 -24.52 24.64
C ASN A 239 34.60 -23.66 25.86
N ILE A 240 33.66 -23.44 26.78
CA ILE A 240 33.89 -22.67 28.00
C ILE A 240 34.25 -23.60 29.16
N ILE A 241 35.39 -23.34 29.80
CA ILE A 241 35.91 -24.13 30.92
C ILE A 241 35.40 -23.53 32.23
N LEU A 242 34.75 -24.35 33.05
CA LEU A 242 34.22 -23.94 34.35
C LEU A 242 35.26 -24.04 35.47
N LYS A 243 35.33 -23.02 36.31
CA LYS A 243 36.19 -22.92 37.50
C LYS A 243 35.41 -22.39 38.70
N LEU A 244 35.92 -22.64 39.90
CA LEU A 244 35.34 -22.09 41.13
C LEU A 244 35.66 -20.59 41.25
N TYR A 245 34.70 -19.78 41.68
CA TYR A 245 34.80 -18.32 41.78
C TYR A 245 36.07 -17.84 42.51
N ASN A 246 36.38 -18.44 43.67
CA ASN A 246 37.55 -18.07 44.47
C ASN A 246 38.90 -18.56 43.90
N ALA A 247 38.90 -19.40 42.87
CA ALA A 247 40.14 -19.88 42.24
C ALA A 247 40.80 -18.82 41.35
N ILE A 248 40.08 -17.76 40.95
CA ILE A 248 40.58 -16.79 39.98
C ILE A 248 41.91 -16.16 40.38
N THR A 249 42.08 -15.71 41.62
CA THR A 249 43.33 -15.06 42.04
C THR A 249 44.52 -16.01 42.03
N HIS A 250 44.27 -17.29 42.34
CA HIS A 250 45.30 -18.33 42.26
C HIS A 250 45.66 -18.63 40.81
N ASP A 251 44.66 -18.86 39.95
CA ASP A 251 44.86 -19.14 38.53
C ASP A 251 45.60 -17.97 37.86
N LEU A 252 45.20 -16.71 38.12
CA LEU A 252 45.86 -15.52 37.59
C LEU A 252 47.33 -15.41 38.02
N SER A 253 47.65 -15.80 39.26
CA SER A 253 49.03 -15.78 39.77
C SER A 253 49.94 -16.84 39.13
N SER A 254 49.35 -17.85 38.49
CA SER A 254 50.10 -18.92 37.80
C SER A 254 50.53 -18.51 36.38
N TYR A 255 49.93 -17.48 35.79
CA TYR A 255 50.36 -16.95 34.50
C TYR A 255 51.72 -16.26 34.63
N SER A 256 52.62 -16.54 33.69
CA SER A 256 53.91 -15.85 33.57
C SER A 256 54.10 -15.36 32.14
N SER A 257 54.72 -14.18 31.99
CA SER A 257 55.06 -13.58 30.70
C SER A 257 53.88 -13.42 29.73
N SER A 258 52.65 -13.27 30.24
CA SER A 258 51.44 -13.04 29.44
C SER A 258 51.08 -11.55 29.41
N ILE A 259 50.43 -11.12 28.33
CA ILE A 259 49.93 -9.74 28.18
C ILE A 259 48.42 -9.75 28.44
N PHE A 260 47.98 -8.97 29.43
CA PHE A 260 46.58 -8.83 29.79
C PHE A 260 46.04 -7.45 29.44
N SER A 261 44.95 -7.42 28.67
CA SER A 261 44.08 -6.27 28.53
C SER A 261 43.16 -6.18 29.75
N ILE A 262 43.10 -5.00 30.37
CA ILE A 262 42.31 -4.75 31.58
C ILE A 262 41.55 -3.43 31.44
N ASP A 263 40.24 -3.49 31.67
CA ASP A 263 39.41 -2.29 31.91
C ASP A 263 39.72 -1.72 33.30
N PRO A 264 40.43 -0.57 33.39
CA PRO A 264 40.83 -0.02 34.69
C PRO A 264 39.65 0.44 35.54
N GLU A 265 38.49 0.72 34.95
CA GLU A 265 37.28 1.16 35.65
C GLU A 265 36.34 -0.02 36.00
N GLY A 266 36.46 -1.16 35.33
CA GLY A 266 35.64 -2.36 35.56
C GLY A 266 36.30 -3.43 36.42
N THR A 267 37.62 -3.40 36.57
CA THR A 267 38.40 -4.45 37.26
C THR A 267 38.91 -3.95 38.61
N ASN A 268 38.66 -4.74 39.67
CA ASN A 268 39.12 -4.41 41.02
C ASN A 268 40.63 -4.62 41.22
N MET A 269 41.19 -3.98 42.24
CA MET A 269 42.62 -4.01 42.52
C MET A 269 43.14 -5.39 42.95
N SER A 270 42.30 -6.26 43.51
CA SER A 270 42.71 -7.62 43.88
C SER A 270 43.11 -8.47 42.67
N ILE A 271 42.44 -8.29 41.53
CA ILE A 271 42.78 -8.94 40.25
C ILE A 271 44.13 -8.44 39.74
N ILE A 272 44.39 -7.13 39.83
CA ILE A 272 45.66 -6.54 39.41
C ILE A 272 46.82 -7.11 40.24
N LYS A 273 46.62 -7.24 41.56
CA LYS A 273 47.61 -7.84 42.45
C LYS A 273 47.85 -9.31 42.14
N ALA A 274 46.80 -10.06 41.80
CA ALA A 274 46.91 -11.47 41.42
C ALA A 274 47.71 -11.67 40.12
N LEU A 275 47.60 -10.75 39.15
CA LEU A 275 48.39 -10.78 37.92
C LEU A 275 49.90 -10.57 38.13
N GLY A 276 50.33 -10.03 39.28
CA GLY A 276 51.74 -9.93 39.65
C GLY A 276 52.58 -9.16 38.63
N SER A 277 53.62 -9.80 38.09
CA SER A 277 54.58 -9.21 37.15
C SER A 277 54.18 -9.32 35.68
N ASN A 278 52.97 -9.79 35.36
CA ASN A 278 52.49 -9.85 33.97
C ASN A 278 52.34 -8.44 33.37
N GLU A 279 52.45 -8.33 32.04
CA GLU A 279 52.30 -7.06 31.34
C GLU A 279 50.83 -6.68 31.25
N ILE A 280 50.46 -5.47 31.69
CA ILE A 280 49.08 -4.98 31.69
C ILE A 280 48.91 -3.84 30.68
N HIS A 281 47.97 -4.02 29.76
CA HIS A 281 47.50 -3.00 28.82
C HIS A 281 46.18 -2.43 29.33
N TRP A 282 46.19 -1.15 29.70
CA TRP A 282 45.01 -0.44 30.20
C TRP A 282 44.17 0.06 29.05
N GLU A 283 42.99 -0.52 28.83
CA GLU A 283 42.07 -0.12 27.77
C GLU A 283 40.62 -0.39 28.20
N THR A 284 39.68 0.46 27.75
CA THR A 284 38.25 0.21 27.99
C THR A 284 37.83 -1.10 27.33
N SER A 285 36.99 -1.87 28.02
CA SER A 285 36.50 -3.13 27.50
C SER A 285 35.83 -2.96 26.11
N PRO A 286 36.27 -3.68 25.08
CA PRO A 286 35.62 -3.65 23.76
C PRO A 286 34.19 -4.22 23.80
N ILE A 287 33.84 -4.98 24.86
CA ILE A 287 32.51 -5.54 25.06
C ILE A 287 31.49 -4.41 25.33
N GLN A 288 31.87 -3.35 26.05
CA GLN A 288 30.97 -2.23 26.35
C GLN A 288 30.41 -1.58 25.09
N LEU A 289 31.28 -1.25 24.14
CA LEU A 289 30.84 -0.65 22.89
C LEU A 289 30.02 -1.65 22.05
N SER A 290 30.44 -2.92 22.05
CA SER A 290 29.78 -3.97 21.26
C SER A 290 28.34 -4.23 21.71
N LYS A 291 28.07 -4.22 23.02
CA LYS A 291 26.70 -4.40 23.56
C LYS A 291 25.87 -3.10 23.57
N ALA A 292 26.53 -1.93 23.60
CA ALA A 292 25.85 -0.65 23.57
C ALA A 292 25.10 -0.41 22.25
N VAL A 293 25.63 -0.93 21.13
CA VAL A 293 25.00 -0.90 19.80
C VAL A 293 24.21 -2.18 19.58
N LYS A 294 22.89 -2.10 19.67
CA LYS A 294 22.00 -3.26 19.62
C LYS A 294 21.91 -3.78 18.19
N ASN A 295 22.00 -5.09 18.02
CA ASN A 295 21.71 -5.73 16.74
C ASN A 295 20.19 -5.77 16.46
N GLU A 296 19.80 -6.22 15.26
CA GLU A 296 18.39 -6.23 14.84
C GLU A 296 17.47 -7.05 15.78
N ALA A 297 17.94 -8.20 16.30
CA ALA A 297 17.13 -9.02 17.19
C ALA A 297 16.97 -8.37 18.57
N GLU A 298 18.05 -7.84 19.13
CA GLU A 298 18.02 -7.07 20.38
C GLU A 298 17.12 -5.84 20.24
N MET A 299 17.23 -5.11 19.12
CA MET A 299 16.44 -3.91 18.86
C MET A 299 14.95 -4.22 18.67
N SER A 300 14.61 -5.25 17.90
CA SER A 300 13.22 -5.70 17.75
C SER A 300 12.65 -6.14 19.11
N GLY A 301 13.44 -6.85 19.90
CA GLY A 301 13.09 -7.25 21.26
C GLY A 301 12.80 -6.05 22.16
N MET A 302 13.67 -5.03 22.15
CA MET A 302 13.47 -3.78 22.88
C MET A 302 12.18 -3.07 22.45
N ILE A 303 11.92 -2.94 21.14
CA ILE A 303 10.69 -2.32 20.64
C ILE A 303 9.45 -3.07 21.14
N ASP A 304 9.46 -4.40 21.06
CA ASP A 304 8.30 -5.19 21.43
C ASP A 304 8.10 -5.27 22.95
N CYS A 305 9.16 -5.27 23.77
CA CYS A 305 9.00 -5.21 25.23
C CYS A 305 8.43 -3.86 25.68
N HIS A 306 8.84 -2.75 25.06
CA HIS A 306 8.27 -1.42 25.35
C HIS A 306 6.79 -1.32 24.96
N LYS A 307 6.36 -1.94 23.85
CA LYS A 307 4.94 -2.02 23.51
C LYS A 307 4.12 -2.77 24.56
N ARG A 308 4.64 -3.89 25.08
CA ARG A 308 3.99 -4.67 26.15
C ARG A 308 3.91 -3.87 27.45
N ASP A 309 5.01 -3.24 27.83
CA ASP A 309 5.08 -2.45 29.05
C ASP A 309 4.17 -1.22 28.99
N ALA A 310 4.08 -0.58 27.82
CA ALA A 310 3.13 0.50 27.59
C ALA A 310 1.67 0.07 27.79
N VAL A 311 1.31 -1.17 27.41
CA VAL A 311 -0.03 -1.72 27.69
C VAL A 311 -0.25 -1.90 29.19
N ALA A 312 0.74 -2.39 29.93
CA ALA A 312 0.65 -2.52 31.39
C ALA A 312 0.48 -1.15 32.06
N LEU A 313 1.25 -0.14 31.64
CA LEU A 313 1.15 1.22 32.16
C LEU A 313 -0.18 1.89 31.83
N CYS A 314 -0.72 1.70 30.62
CA CYS A 314 -2.04 2.21 30.26
C CYS A 314 -3.12 1.62 31.17
N LYS A 315 -3.07 0.31 31.42
CA LYS A 315 -3.99 -0.35 32.37
C LYS A 315 -3.81 0.18 33.79
N HIS A 316 -2.56 0.37 34.22
CA HIS A 316 -2.24 0.86 35.55
C HIS A 316 -2.76 2.28 35.79
N PHE A 317 -2.46 3.23 34.90
CA PHE A 317 -2.92 4.61 35.06
C PHE A 317 -4.44 4.75 34.92
N ALA A 318 -5.09 3.93 34.08
CA ALA A 318 -6.55 3.89 34.01
C ALA A 318 -7.14 3.37 35.34
N TRP A 319 -6.63 2.25 35.85
CA TRP A 319 -7.06 1.69 37.13
C TRP A 319 -6.84 2.68 38.29
N LEU A 320 -5.67 3.31 38.36
CA LEU A 320 -5.33 4.24 39.43
C LEU A 320 -6.22 5.48 39.37
N SER A 321 -6.43 6.04 38.17
CA SER A 321 -7.34 7.16 37.93
C SER A 321 -8.76 6.84 38.37
N ASP A 322 -9.30 5.68 37.99
CA ASP A 322 -10.66 5.27 38.34
C ASP A 322 -10.85 5.17 39.86
N ARG A 323 -9.93 4.47 40.54
CA ARG A 323 -9.97 4.27 42.00
C ARG A 323 -9.93 5.60 42.76
N LEU A 324 -8.98 6.45 42.39
CA LEU A 324 -8.82 7.77 43.01
C LEU A 324 -10.04 8.67 42.73
N CYS A 325 -10.59 8.65 41.51
CA CYS A 325 -11.81 9.39 41.14
C CYS A 325 -13.08 8.91 41.88
N MET A 326 -13.13 7.64 42.29
CA MET A 326 -14.19 7.11 43.15
C MET A 326 -14.01 7.47 44.64
N GLY A 327 -12.93 8.19 44.99
CA GLY A 327 -12.60 8.56 46.36
C GLY A 327 -12.00 7.42 47.18
N GLU A 328 -11.54 6.34 46.54
CA GLU A 328 -10.84 5.25 47.23
C GLU A 328 -9.45 5.70 47.67
N LYS A 329 -9.01 5.20 48.83
CA LYS A 329 -7.65 5.44 49.33
C LYS A 329 -6.73 4.37 48.76
N VAL A 330 -5.80 4.79 47.91
CA VAL A 330 -4.73 3.93 47.37
C VAL A 330 -3.41 4.40 47.95
N TRP A 331 -2.63 3.46 48.50
CA TRP A 331 -1.28 3.74 48.99
C TRP A 331 -0.26 3.66 47.84
N GLU A 332 0.84 4.39 47.96
CA GLU A 332 1.92 4.37 46.96
C GLU A 332 2.43 2.93 46.71
N TYR A 333 2.63 2.11 47.75
CA TYR A 333 3.04 0.71 47.57
C TYR A 333 1.97 -0.15 46.88
N GLU A 334 0.67 0.13 47.09
CA GLU A 334 -0.41 -0.62 46.41
C GLU A 334 -0.40 -0.31 44.92
N ALA A 335 -0.10 0.93 44.54
CA ALA A 335 0.09 1.28 43.14
C ALA A 335 1.29 0.53 42.52
N VAL A 336 2.39 0.38 43.26
CA VAL A 336 3.56 -0.40 42.83
C VAL A 336 3.20 -1.88 42.63
N GLU A 337 2.60 -2.52 43.64
CA GLU A 337 2.19 -3.94 43.57
C GLU A 337 1.20 -4.18 42.42
N GLN A 338 0.26 -3.25 42.22
CA GLN A 338 -0.71 -3.37 41.15
C GLN A 338 -0.09 -3.23 39.76
N LEU A 339 0.84 -2.28 39.57
CA LEU A 339 1.58 -2.16 38.31
C LEU A 339 2.38 -3.43 38.01
N ASP A 340 3.08 -3.96 39.02
CA ASP A 340 3.88 -5.17 38.85
C ASP A 340 3.00 -6.39 38.50
N SER A 341 1.87 -6.55 39.18
CA SER A 341 0.90 -7.61 38.86
C SER A 341 0.37 -7.53 37.41
N MET A 342 0.23 -6.32 36.86
CA MET A 342 -0.19 -6.12 35.47
C MET A 342 0.90 -6.49 34.47
N ARG A 343 2.18 -6.25 34.82
CA ARG A 343 3.34 -6.66 34.02
C ARG A 343 3.53 -8.18 34.03
N GLN A 344 3.33 -8.81 35.18
CA GLN A 344 3.40 -10.28 35.36
C GLN A 344 2.42 -11.06 34.48
N LEU A 345 1.38 -10.41 33.93
CA LEU A 345 0.46 -11.05 32.98
C LEU A 345 1.12 -11.38 31.64
N ASP A 346 2.25 -10.75 31.29
CA ASP A 346 2.99 -11.07 30.07
C ASP A 346 3.94 -12.25 30.31
N PRO A 347 3.92 -13.30 29.47
CA PRO A 347 4.74 -14.50 29.68
C PRO A 347 6.25 -14.27 29.53
N LEU A 348 6.68 -13.15 28.96
CA LEU A 348 8.10 -12.80 28.84
C LEU A 348 8.59 -11.95 30.00
N TYR A 349 7.72 -11.50 30.91
CA TYR A 349 8.09 -10.72 32.09
C TYR A 349 9.01 -11.54 33.01
N VAL A 350 10.06 -10.90 33.51
CA VAL A 350 11.06 -11.51 34.39
C VAL A 350 11.03 -10.89 35.79
N GLY A 351 10.96 -9.57 35.86
CA GLY A 351 11.08 -8.82 37.11
C GLY A 351 11.17 -7.31 36.85
N PRO A 352 11.14 -6.47 37.91
CA PRO A 352 11.42 -5.05 37.77
C PRO A 352 12.87 -4.82 37.31
N SER A 353 13.10 -3.73 36.55
CA SER A 353 14.44 -3.30 36.14
C SER A 353 15.09 -2.33 37.13
N PHE A 354 14.29 -1.81 38.07
CA PHE A 354 14.68 -1.07 39.27
C PHE A 354 13.44 -0.98 40.19
N ASP A 355 13.64 -0.63 41.45
CA ASP A 355 12.53 -0.43 42.39
C ASP A 355 11.66 0.75 41.94
N THR A 356 10.36 0.49 41.70
CA THR A 356 9.43 1.50 41.20
C THR A 356 9.30 2.67 42.17
N ILE A 357 9.43 3.89 41.65
CA ILE A 357 9.23 5.14 42.36
C ILE A 357 7.77 5.56 42.14
N ALA A 358 6.92 5.35 43.13
CA ALA A 358 5.56 5.89 43.17
C ALA A 358 5.50 6.98 44.26
N ALA A 359 5.32 8.24 43.86
CA ALA A 359 5.50 9.38 44.76
C ALA A 359 4.41 10.45 44.58
N SER A 360 3.62 10.68 45.63
CA SER A 360 2.59 11.72 45.69
C SER A 360 3.11 12.99 46.38
N GLY A 361 2.83 14.15 45.77
CA GLY A 361 3.10 15.44 46.37
C GLY A 361 4.58 15.66 46.71
N PRO A 362 4.91 16.06 47.95
CA PRO A 362 6.29 16.31 48.38
C PRO A 362 7.26 15.14 48.17
N ASN A 363 6.76 13.90 48.18
CA ASN A 363 7.59 12.72 47.92
C ASN A 363 8.18 12.74 46.51
N GLY A 364 7.45 13.29 45.54
CA GLY A 364 7.93 13.41 44.16
C GLY A 364 9.16 14.31 44.02
N ALA A 365 9.43 15.21 44.98
CA ALA A 365 10.63 16.04 44.99
C ALA A 365 11.91 15.26 45.39
N ILE A 366 11.76 14.06 45.95
CA ILE A 366 12.88 13.18 46.30
C ILE A 366 13.17 12.30 45.09
N VAL A 367 14.25 12.62 44.36
CA VAL A 367 14.57 12.04 43.04
C VAL A 367 14.51 10.50 43.04
N HIS A 368 15.08 9.86 44.06
CA HIS A 368 15.08 8.41 44.27
C HIS A 368 14.29 8.02 45.54
N TYR A 369 13.00 8.36 45.56
CA TYR A 369 12.10 7.98 46.66
C TYR A 369 11.81 6.48 46.63
N ALA A 370 12.20 5.75 47.68
CA ALA A 370 12.07 4.30 47.75
C ALA A 370 11.00 3.80 48.74
N GLN A 371 10.47 4.66 49.62
CA GLN A 371 9.67 4.20 50.76
C GLN A 371 8.16 4.15 50.51
N ALA A 372 7.65 4.45 49.30
CA ALA A 372 6.26 4.29 48.80
C ALA A 372 5.18 4.03 49.88
N SER A 373 5.08 4.88 50.90
CA SER A 373 4.36 4.55 52.14
C SER A 373 3.26 5.53 52.47
N ASP A 374 3.06 6.56 51.65
CA ASP A 374 1.98 7.53 51.85
C ASP A 374 0.73 7.16 51.03
N VAL A 375 -0.40 7.74 51.41
CA VAL A 375 -1.65 7.65 50.63
C VAL A 375 -1.54 8.63 49.46
N ILE A 376 -1.87 8.17 48.26
CA ILE A 376 -1.88 9.01 47.07
C ILE A 376 -3.01 10.05 47.20
N ASP A 377 -2.65 11.33 47.26
CA ASP A 377 -3.60 12.44 47.20
C ASP A 377 -3.87 12.79 45.73
N PRO A 378 -5.09 12.57 45.21
CA PRO A 378 -5.38 12.84 43.81
C PRO A 378 -5.33 14.32 43.45
N SER A 379 -5.39 15.22 44.44
CA SER A 379 -5.26 16.68 44.25
C SER A 379 -3.80 17.16 44.20
N GLN A 380 -2.84 16.25 44.39
CA GLN A 380 -1.41 16.53 44.31
C GLN A 380 -0.77 15.83 43.11
N ILE A 381 0.38 16.36 42.68
CA ILE A 381 1.15 15.75 41.59
C ILE A 381 1.60 14.35 42.02
N TYR A 382 1.39 13.37 41.16
CA TYR A 382 1.86 12.00 41.33
C TYR A 382 2.91 11.67 40.25
N LEU A 383 4.09 11.25 40.68
CA LEU A 383 5.18 10.79 39.82
C LEU A 383 5.29 9.27 39.93
N CYS A 384 5.28 8.59 38.79
CA CYS A 384 5.50 7.16 38.68
C CYS A 384 6.65 6.91 37.72
N ASP A 385 7.77 6.41 38.24
CA ASP A 385 8.90 5.95 37.48
C ASP A 385 9.13 4.46 37.72
N SER A 386 9.17 3.69 36.63
CA SER A 386 9.10 2.26 36.68
C SER A 386 9.69 1.63 35.43
N GLY A 387 10.19 0.40 35.56
CA GLY A 387 10.63 -0.38 34.42
C GLY A 387 10.62 -1.88 34.71
N ALA A 388 10.77 -2.68 33.67
CA ALA A 388 10.77 -4.13 33.78
C ALA A 388 11.80 -4.79 32.85
N HIS A 389 12.28 -5.94 33.28
CA HIS A 389 12.97 -6.90 32.44
C HIS A 389 11.99 -7.85 31.79
N TYR A 390 12.14 -8.02 30.49
CA TYR A 390 11.55 -9.07 29.70
C TYR A 390 12.66 -9.92 29.08
N LEU A 391 12.38 -11.17 28.72
CA LEU A 391 13.38 -12.05 28.08
C LEU A 391 14.01 -11.45 26.80
N ASN A 392 13.33 -10.49 26.17
CA ASN A 392 13.73 -9.83 24.94
C ASN A 392 14.10 -8.33 25.11
N GLY A 393 14.13 -7.77 26.32
CA GLY A 393 14.53 -6.37 26.50
C GLY A 393 14.34 -5.83 27.91
N THR A 394 14.75 -4.58 28.14
CA THR A 394 14.59 -3.86 29.41
C THR A 394 13.86 -2.54 29.15
N THR A 395 12.93 -2.16 30.01
CA THR A 395 12.19 -0.88 29.93
C THR A 395 12.55 0.05 31.07
N ASP A 396 12.34 1.35 30.81
CA ASP A 396 12.51 2.44 31.76
C ASP A 396 11.59 3.61 31.35
N ILE A 397 10.74 4.08 32.25
CA ILE A 397 9.71 5.07 31.93
C ILE A 397 9.13 5.76 33.17
N THR A 398 9.28 7.08 33.17
CA THR A 398 8.61 8.00 34.09
C THR A 398 7.43 8.74 33.47
N ARG A 399 6.30 8.81 34.19
CA ARG A 399 5.18 9.73 33.93
C ARG A 399 4.80 10.51 35.18
N THR A 400 4.38 11.76 34.98
CA THR A 400 3.90 12.64 36.05
C THR A 400 2.46 13.05 35.76
N TRP A 401 1.57 12.85 36.72
CA TRP A 401 0.12 13.05 36.61
C TRP A 401 -0.40 13.99 37.70
N LEU A 402 -1.58 14.55 37.45
CA LEU A 402 -2.46 15.14 38.46
C LEU A 402 -3.86 14.57 38.19
N PHE A 403 -4.42 13.79 39.10
CA PHE A 403 -5.65 13.03 38.85
C PHE A 403 -6.91 13.87 39.09
N GLN A 404 -6.88 14.81 40.03
CA GLN A 404 -7.99 15.70 40.36
C GLN A 404 -7.51 17.12 40.66
N GLY A 405 -8.39 18.09 40.47
CA GLY A 405 -8.10 19.51 40.71
C GLY A 405 -7.30 20.16 39.58
N GLU A 406 -6.89 21.41 39.82
CA GLU A 406 -6.15 22.22 38.85
C GLU A 406 -4.72 22.45 39.33
N PRO A 407 -3.69 22.21 38.48
CA PRO A 407 -2.33 22.51 38.87
C PRO A 407 -2.13 24.03 38.97
N SER A 408 -1.33 24.45 39.94
CA SER A 408 -0.92 25.85 40.08
C SER A 408 -0.19 26.37 38.84
N SER A 409 -0.16 27.69 38.65
CA SER A 409 0.58 28.32 37.55
C SER A 409 2.05 27.90 37.53
N PHE A 410 2.67 27.75 38.70
CA PHE A 410 4.05 27.31 38.84
C PHE A 410 4.24 25.83 38.46
N GLN A 411 3.33 24.93 38.87
CA GLN A 411 3.34 23.53 38.45
C GLN A 411 3.18 23.38 36.93
N LYS A 412 2.23 24.11 36.32
CA LYS A 412 2.05 24.15 34.86
C LYS A 412 3.32 24.64 34.15
N GLN A 413 3.94 25.71 34.67
CA GLN A 413 5.19 26.24 34.13
C GLN A 413 6.32 25.21 34.22
N ALA A 414 6.56 24.63 35.41
CA ALA A 414 7.61 23.64 35.62
C ALA A 414 7.43 22.41 34.72
N PHE A 415 6.21 21.84 34.67
CA PHE A 415 5.90 20.70 33.81
C PHE A 415 6.14 21.00 32.34
N THR A 416 5.70 22.18 31.88
CA THR A 416 5.91 22.60 30.49
C THR A 416 7.39 22.78 30.16
N ARG A 417 8.23 23.27 31.10
CA ARG A 417 9.68 23.39 30.85
C ARG A 417 10.36 22.02 30.79
N VAL A 418 9.96 21.08 31.65
CA VAL A 418 10.42 19.69 31.57
C VAL A 418 9.98 19.03 30.26
N LEU A 419 8.74 19.25 29.82
CA LEU A 419 8.26 18.74 28.53
C LEU A 419 9.02 19.36 27.35
N GLN A 420 9.30 20.66 27.39
CA GLN A 420 10.13 21.33 26.38
C GLN A 420 11.55 20.77 26.34
N ALA A 421 12.14 20.48 27.51
CA ALA A 421 13.43 19.82 27.61
C ALA A 421 13.41 18.44 26.93
N HIS A 422 12.38 17.64 27.23
CA HIS A 422 12.21 16.30 26.68
C HIS A 422 12.09 16.36 25.15
N ILE A 423 11.19 17.20 24.62
CA ILE A 423 10.99 17.36 23.17
C ILE A 423 12.26 17.88 22.47
N SER A 424 13.05 18.74 23.14
CA SER A 424 14.28 19.28 22.55
C SER A 424 15.33 18.21 22.28
N VAL A 425 15.37 17.14 23.08
CA VAL A 425 16.23 15.98 22.87
C VAL A 425 15.62 15.01 21.86
N ASP A 426 14.31 14.74 21.98
CA ASP A 426 13.57 13.83 21.10
C ASP A 426 13.63 14.26 19.62
N GLN A 427 13.59 15.57 19.36
CA GLN A 427 13.68 16.16 18.02
C GLN A 427 15.10 16.55 17.59
N ALA A 428 16.13 16.23 18.39
CA ALA A 428 17.49 16.63 18.10
C ALA A 428 18.05 15.88 16.88
N VAL A 429 18.34 16.61 15.81
CA VAL A 429 19.15 16.11 14.68
C VAL A 429 20.60 16.54 14.88
N PHE A 430 21.52 15.59 14.94
CA PHE A 430 22.92 15.86 15.24
C PHE A 430 23.88 15.09 14.30
N PRO A 431 25.07 15.65 14.01
CA PRO A 431 26.08 14.95 13.21
C PRO A 431 26.58 13.67 13.87
N GLN A 432 26.94 12.66 13.06
CA GLN A 432 27.68 11.50 13.55
C GLN A 432 28.98 11.97 14.24
N GLY A 433 29.28 11.38 15.40
CA GLY A 433 30.40 11.81 16.25
C GLY A 433 29.98 12.73 17.41
N THR A 434 28.73 13.22 17.42
CA THR A 434 28.19 13.96 18.58
C THR A 434 28.06 13.04 19.79
N THR A 435 28.49 13.53 20.95
CA THR A 435 28.43 12.83 22.23
C THR A 435 27.21 13.31 23.03
N GLY A 436 26.67 12.46 23.92
CA GLY A 436 25.55 12.89 24.76
C GLY A 436 25.92 13.96 25.79
N TYR A 437 27.22 14.15 26.07
CA TYR A 437 27.70 15.32 26.82
C TYR A 437 27.34 16.65 26.14
N GLN A 438 27.40 16.70 24.82
CA GLN A 438 27.05 17.91 24.06
C GLN A 438 25.54 18.15 24.03
N LEU A 439 24.73 17.08 24.09
CA LEU A 439 23.27 17.17 24.07
C LEU A 439 22.64 17.50 25.45
N ASP A 440 23.36 17.32 26.57
CA ASP A 440 22.85 17.63 27.91
C ASP A 440 22.33 19.07 28.03
N SER A 441 23.11 20.04 27.52
CA SER A 441 22.73 21.46 27.56
C SER A 441 21.47 21.79 26.74
N VAL A 442 21.18 21.01 25.70
CA VAL A 442 19.98 21.17 24.86
C VAL A 442 18.72 20.91 25.68
N ALA A 443 18.74 19.87 26.52
CA ALA A 443 17.65 19.56 27.43
C ALA A 443 17.51 20.60 28.55
N ARG A 444 18.62 21.15 29.06
CA ARG A 444 18.57 22.09 30.19
C ARG A 444 18.14 23.50 29.81
N LEU A 445 18.37 23.92 28.56
CA LEU A 445 18.13 25.29 28.10
C LEU A 445 16.70 25.82 28.40
N PRO A 446 15.60 25.07 28.19
CA PRO A 446 14.25 25.52 28.53
C PRO A 446 14.06 25.83 30.03
N LEU A 447 14.71 25.06 30.91
CA LEU A 447 14.67 25.25 32.37
C LEU A 447 15.58 26.41 32.81
N TRP A 448 16.80 26.47 32.30
CA TRP A 448 17.78 27.52 32.65
C TRP A 448 17.27 28.93 32.32
N LYS A 449 16.51 29.08 31.22
CA LYS A 449 15.85 30.36 30.87
C LYS A 449 14.89 30.87 31.96
N HIS A 450 14.50 30.03 32.91
CA HIS A 450 13.61 30.34 34.03
C HIS A 450 14.29 30.16 35.40
N GLY A 451 15.63 30.05 35.45
CA GLY A 451 16.36 29.82 36.70
C GLY A 451 16.07 28.47 37.35
N MET A 452 15.61 27.49 36.58
CA MET A 452 15.34 26.12 37.02
C MET A 452 16.44 25.17 36.55
N ASP A 453 16.67 24.07 37.27
CA ASP A 453 17.60 22.99 36.88
C ASP A 453 17.23 21.67 37.60
N PHE A 454 17.86 20.56 37.20
CA PHE A 454 17.76 19.25 37.84
C PHE A 454 19.14 18.61 38.07
N LYS A 455 19.27 17.85 39.15
CA LYS A 455 20.56 17.37 39.69
C LYS A 455 20.94 15.95 39.26
N HIS A 456 20.52 15.53 38.08
CA HIS A 456 20.89 14.25 37.46
C HIS A 456 21.18 14.44 35.96
N GLY A 457 21.66 13.38 35.29
CA GLY A 457 21.84 13.38 33.84
C GLY A 457 20.50 13.47 33.11
N VAL A 458 20.52 13.82 31.82
CA VAL A 458 19.32 13.79 30.96
C VAL A 458 18.95 12.36 30.58
N GLY A 459 19.91 11.43 30.57
CA GLY A 459 19.63 10.02 30.37
C GLY A 459 20.88 9.15 30.32
N HIS A 460 20.68 7.84 30.26
CA HIS A 460 21.68 6.79 30.27
C HIS A 460 21.37 5.73 29.21
N GLY A 461 22.36 4.94 28.81
CA GLY A 461 22.07 3.79 27.94
C GLY A 461 21.23 2.74 28.68
N VAL A 462 20.54 1.88 27.91
CA VAL A 462 19.73 0.77 28.44
C VAL A 462 20.13 -0.54 27.78
N GLY A 463 20.38 -1.58 28.58
CA GLY A 463 20.80 -2.90 28.10
C GLY A 463 19.64 -3.79 27.61
N ALA A 464 19.93 -4.70 26.67
CA ALA A 464 18.94 -5.66 26.16
C ALA A 464 18.79 -6.88 27.10
N TYR A 465 17.74 -6.85 27.94
CA TYR A 465 17.56 -7.79 29.06
C TYR A 465 18.83 -7.84 29.93
N LEU A 466 19.37 -6.66 30.23
CA LEU A 466 20.55 -6.39 31.04
C LEU A 466 20.28 -5.14 31.89
N ASN A 467 21.30 -4.62 32.57
CA ASN A 467 21.21 -3.42 33.40
C ASN A 467 20.41 -2.30 32.71
N VAL A 468 19.48 -1.70 33.46
CA VAL A 468 18.72 -0.53 33.00
C VAL A 468 19.63 0.67 32.78
N HIS A 469 20.65 0.83 33.63
CA HIS A 469 21.75 1.78 33.42
C HIS A 469 22.93 1.07 32.75
N GLU A 470 23.09 1.29 31.45
CA GLU A 470 24.15 0.70 30.64
C GLU A 470 25.04 1.78 30.03
N GLY A 471 26.33 1.74 30.36
CA GLY A 471 27.35 2.53 29.67
C GLY A 471 27.78 1.88 28.33
N PRO A 472 28.64 2.56 27.55
CA PRO A 472 29.41 3.74 27.94
C PRO A 472 28.78 5.08 27.50
N HIS A 473 27.74 5.06 26.67
CA HIS A 473 27.03 6.27 26.24
C HIS A 473 25.95 6.68 27.25
N GLY A 474 25.50 7.92 27.11
CA GLY A 474 24.47 8.54 27.94
C GLY A 474 24.41 10.03 27.62
N ILE A 475 23.40 10.74 28.13
CA ILE A 475 23.21 12.17 27.93
C ILE A 475 23.31 12.84 29.30
N GLY A 476 24.39 13.60 29.52
CA GLY A 476 24.62 14.20 30.83
C GLY A 476 25.90 15.00 30.91
N SER A 477 26.07 15.77 31.99
CA SER A 477 27.26 16.59 32.24
C SER A 477 28.45 15.82 32.82
N ARG A 478 28.38 14.49 32.94
CA ARG A 478 29.51 13.66 33.37
C ARG A 478 30.55 13.57 32.24
N MET A 479 31.82 13.85 32.55
CA MET A 479 32.92 13.78 31.57
C MET A 479 33.08 12.40 30.91
N GLY A 480 32.59 11.32 31.52
CA GLY A 480 32.54 10.00 30.87
C GLY A 480 31.73 10.00 29.58
N TYR A 481 30.62 10.75 29.53
CA TYR A 481 29.75 10.83 28.35
C TYR A 481 30.35 11.62 27.19
N SER A 482 31.51 12.29 27.36
CA SER A 482 32.23 12.94 26.27
C SER A 482 33.18 11.99 25.54
N LYS A 483 33.36 10.76 26.01
CA LYS A 483 34.33 9.80 25.45
C LYS A 483 33.76 8.99 24.28
N VAL A 484 32.46 8.67 24.31
CA VAL A 484 31.81 7.81 23.32
C VAL A 484 30.70 8.57 22.59
N PRO A 485 30.81 8.75 21.25
CA PRO A 485 29.74 9.31 20.45
C PRO A 485 28.48 8.45 20.45
N LEU A 486 27.32 9.09 20.33
CA LEU A 486 26.06 8.41 20.04
C LEU A 486 26.13 7.82 18.62
N GLN A 487 25.71 6.56 18.48
CA GLN A 487 25.74 5.81 17.23
C GLN A 487 24.41 5.14 16.98
N ALA A 488 24.05 4.96 15.70
CA ALA A 488 22.83 4.28 15.33
C ALA A 488 22.78 2.85 15.90
N GLY A 489 21.64 2.45 16.42
CA GLY A 489 21.46 1.19 17.16
C GLY A 489 21.71 1.31 18.67
N MET A 490 22.25 2.43 19.16
CA MET A 490 22.25 2.72 20.60
C MET A 490 20.85 3.05 21.10
N VAL A 491 20.58 2.63 22.33
CA VAL A 491 19.34 2.91 23.07
C VAL A 491 19.70 3.74 24.30
N VAL A 492 18.98 4.84 24.56
CA VAL A 492 19.28 5.82 25.61
C VAL A 492 18.00 6.44 26.17
N THR A 493 17.90 6.68 27.48
CA THR A 493 16.78 7.42 28.07
C THR A 493 16.86 8.92 27.75
N ASN A 494 15.71 9.58 27.85
CA ASN A 494 15.54 11.03 27.80
C ASN A 494 14.55 11.42 28.89
N GLU A 495 15.08 11.77 30.06
CA GLU A 495 14.38 11.86 31.35
C GLU A 495 14.58 13.20 32.09
N PRO A 496 14.46 14.37 31.44
CA PRO A 496 14.60 15.63 32.17
C PRO A 496 13.56 15.75 33.29
N GLY A 497 13.91 16.52 34.33
CA GLY A 497 13.03 16.71 35.48
C GLY A 497 13.12 18.10 36.11
N TYR A 498 12.26 18.32 37.11
CA TYR A 498 12.32 19.46 38.01
C TYR A 498 11.74 19.07 39.36
N TYR A 499 12.48 19.36 40.44
CA TYR A 499 12.12 18.94 41.79
C TYR A 499 12.06 20.17 42.70
N LYS A 500 10.87 20.49 43.20
CA LYS A 500 10.65 21.58 44.14
C LYS A 500 10.57 21.00 45.54
N ASP A 501 11.67 21.17 46.29
CA ASP A 501 11.81 20.67 47.65
C ASP A 501 10.54 20.86 48.49
N LEU A 502 10.11 19.78 49.13
CA LEU A 502 8.95 19.71 50.03
C LEU A 502 7.58 20.03 49.36
N GLN A 503 7.50 20.07 48.03
CA GLN A 503 6.24 20.38 47.33
C GLN A 503 5.86 19.33 46.29
N PHE A 504 6.66 19.18 45.24
CA PHE A 504 6.37 18.24 44.14
C PHE A 504 7.63 17.99 43.31
N GLY A 505 7.63 16.92 42.53
CA GLY A 505 8.60 16.69 41.46
C GLY A 505 7.93 16.28 40.16
N ILE A 506 8.63 16.53 39.08
CA ILE A 506 8.20 16.23 37.71
C ILE A 506 9.38 15.60 37.00
N ARG A 507 9.14 14.48 36.34
CA ARG A 507 10.05 13.87 35.36
C ARG A 507 9.23 13.29 34.21
N ILE A 508 9.76 13.43 33.00
CA ILE A 508 9.15 12.90 31.79
C ILE A 508 10.22 12.12 31.06
N GLU A 509 10.03 10.82 30.97
CA GLU A 509 11.06 9.91 30.48
C GLU A 509 10.56 8.98 29.40
N ASN A 510 11.37 8.82 28.37
CA ASN A 510 11.23 7.78 27.36
C ASN A 510 12.59 7.16 27.07
N VAL A 511 12.58 5.90 26.67
CA VAL A 511 13.72 5.25 26.02
C VAL A 511 13.68 5.57 24.53
N LEU A 512 14.77 6.16 24.03
CA LEU A 512 14.96 6.55 22.63
C LEU A 512 15.97 5.63 21.95
N ARG A 513 15.81 5.47 20.63
CA ARG A 513 16.77 4.81 19.76
C ARG A 513 17.46 5.83 18.86
N VAL A 514 18.79 5.81 18.84
CA VAL A 514 19.57 6.60 17.88
C VAL A 514 19.43 5.96 16.49
N CYS A 515 18.96 6.74 15.51
CA CYS A 515 18.70 6.30 14.15
C CYS A 515 19.51 7.12 13.15
N LYS A 516 19.76 6.56 11.95
CA LYS A 516 20.22 7.35 10.80
C LYS A 516 19.01 7.77 9.97
N ASP A 517 19.10 8.94 9.36
CA ASP A 517 18.24 9.31 8.24
C ASP A 517 18.30 8.23 7.15
N GLN A 518 17.14 7.94 6.55
CA GLN A 518 16.98 6.90 5.54
C GLN A 518 16.56 7.46 4.19
N LEU A 519 17.08 6.84 3.13
CA LEU A 519 16.55 6.97 1.78
C LEU A 519 15.48 5.91 1.56
N ILE A 520 14.31 6.31 1.08
CA ILE A 520 13.22 5.38 0.75
C ILE A 520 13.16 5.21 -0.76
N LEU A 521 13.58 4.04 -1.24
CA LEU A 521 13.62 3.70 -2.65
C LEU A 521 12.39 2.88 -3.03
N TYR A 522 11.51 3.45 -3.85
CA TYR A 522 10.38 2.71 -4.38
C TYR A 522 10.68 2.10 -5.76
N ARG A 523 10.01 0.98 -6.04
CA ARG A 523 9.87 0.41 -7.39
C ARG A 523 8.39 0.26 -7.70
N ILE A 524 7.86 1.16 -8.54
CA ILE A 524 6.43 1.17 -8.88
C ILE A 524 6.18 0.23 -10.06
N ILE A 525 5.62 -0.94 -9.76
CA ILE A 525 5.29 -2.00 -10.70
C ILE A 525 3.88 -1.76 -11.25
N GLY A 526 3.72 -1.81 -12.57
CA GLY A 526 2.43 -1.66 -13.25
C GLY A 526 2.19 -2.77 -14.25
N ASN A 527 1.10 -2.68 -15.01
CA ASN A 527 0.72 -3.68 -16.02
C ASN A 527 1.71 -3.73 -17.21
N ASP A 528 1.86 -4.92 -17.79
CA ASP A 528 2.39 -5.06 -19.16
C ASP A 528 1.40 -4.47 -20.17
N LEU A 529 1.93 -3.79 -21.19
CA LEU A 529 1.13 -3.07 -22.18
C LEU A 529 1.51 -3.48 -23.61
N PRO A 530 1.13 -4.66 -24.11
CA PRO A 530 1.39 -5.04 -25.50
C PRO A 530 0.65 -4.10 -26.49
N PRO A 531 1.24 -3.72 -27.65
CA PRO A 531 2.55 -4.13 -28.18
C PRO A 531 3.72 -3.24 -27.72
N ARG A 532 3.50 -2.36 -26.73
CA ARG A 532 4.59 -1.54 -26.17
C ARG A 532 5.58 -2.40 -25.39
N HIS A 533 5.08 -3.35 -24.60
CA HIS A 533 5.90 -4.34 -23.89
C HIS A 533 5.70 -5.73 -24.49
N LYS A 534 6.70 -6.60 -24.38
CA LYS A 534 6.50 -8.04 -24.52
C LYS A 534 5.67 -8.54 -23.33
N GLU A 535 4.78 -9.51 -23.53
CA GLU A 535 4.07 -10.15 -22.42
C GLU A 535 5.06 -10.82 -21.46
N GLY A 536 4.87 -10.60 -20.15
CA GLY A 536 5.76 -11.07 -19.09
C GLY A 536 7.01 -10.19 -18.88
N GLN A 537 7.17 -9.08 -19.61
CA GLN A 537 8.36 -8.25 -19.52
C GLN A 537 8.50 -7.58 -18.14
N THR A 538 7.39 -7.17 -17.51
CA THR A 538 7.44 -6.58 -16.17
C THR A 538 8.00 -7.57 -15.14
N LEU A 539 7.55 -8.83 -15.18
CA LEU A 539 8.05 -9.87 -14.29
C LEU A 539 9.53 -10.18 -14.57
N SER A 540 9.93 -10.24 -15.84
CA SER A 540 11.34 -10.43 -16.23
C SER A 540 12.24 -9.28 -15.75
N ASN A 541 11.79 -8.03 -15.83
CA ASN A 541 12.55 -6.89 -15.34
C ASN A 541 12.61 -6.85 -13.81
N LEU A 542 11.52 -7.24 -13.12
CA LEU A 542 11.52 -7.39 -11.67
C LEU A 542 12.54 -8.44 -11.21
N GLN A 543 12.52 -9.62 -11.82
CA GLN A 543 13.49 -10.69 -11.56
C GLN A 543 14.93 -10.18 -11.75
N PHE A 544 15.20 -9.49 -12.87
CA PHE A 544 16.52 -8.92 -13.14
C PHE A 544 16.98 -7.92 -12.07
N ILE A 545 16.08 -7.07 -11.54
CA ILE A 545 16.39 -6.14 -10.45
C ILE A 545 16.73 -6.92 -9.18
N LEU A 546 15.94 -7.93 -8.83
CA LEU A 546 16.15 -8.74 -7.62
C LEU A 546 17.46 -9.54 -7.68
N ASP A 547 17.84 -10.02 -8.86
CA ASP A 547 19.05 -10.83 -9.06
C ASP A 547 20.35 -10.01 -9.09
N HIS A 548 20.29 -8.75 -9.53
CA HIS A 548 21.50 -8.03 -9.95
C HIS A 548 21.65 -6.63 -9.35
N GLU A 549 20.58 -6.00 -8.83
CA GLU A 549 20.71 -4.67 -8.23
C GLU A 549 21.40 -4.77 -6.85
N PRO A 550 22.49 -4.02 -6.60
CA PRO A 550 23.22 -4.13 -5.35
C PRO A 550 22.40 -3.64 -4.15
N PRO A 551 22.76 -4.07 -2.92
CA PRO A 551 22.24 -3.44 -1.71
C PRO A 551 22.77 -1.99 -1.61
N PHE A 552 21.92 -1.10 -1.12
CA PHE A 552 22.24 0.32 -0.96
C PHE A 552 22.32 0.69 0.53
N PRO A 553 23.45 1.26 1.01
CA PRO A 553 23.58 1.68 2.41
C PRO A 553 22.49 2.69 2.82
N ASN A 554 22.04 2.61 4.08
CA ASN A 554 21.03 3.51 4.67
C ASN A 554 19.75 3.70 3.81
N THR A 555 19.38 2.68 3.03
CA THR A 555 18.26 2.75 2.09
C THR A 555 17.26 1.63 2.33
N ARG A 556 15.99 1.98 2.51
CA ARG A 556 14.88 1.03 2.57
C ARG A 556 14.26 0.90 1.18
N LYS A 557 14.23 -0.32 0.62
CA LYS A 557 13.69 -0.60 -0.73
C LYS A 557 12.29 -1.21 -0.62
N ILE A 558 11.29 -0.57 -1.23
CA ILE A 558 9.87 -0.97 -1.16
C ILE A 558 9.29 -1.10 -2.57
N PHE A 559 8.57 -2.18 -2.84
CA PHE A 559 7.86 -2.36 -4.12
C PHE A 559 6.40 -1.90 -4.01
N LEU A 560 5.91 -1.17 -5.02
CA LEU A 560 4.51 -0.74 -5.07
C LEU A 560 3.83 -1.39 -6.26
N LEU A 561 2.87 -2.27 -6.00
CA LEU A 561 2.07 -2.95 -7.01
C LEU A 561 0.86 -2.05 -7.35
N ASN A 562 0.90 -1.43 -8.53
CA ASN A 562 -0.06 -0.41 -8.93
C ASN A 562 -1.10 -0.98 -9.89
N ARG A 563 -2.27 -1.33 -9.37
CA ARG A 563 -3.48 -1.73 -10.10
C ARG A 563 -3.20 -2.79 -11.15
N ILE A 564 -2.52 -3.85 -10.75
CA ILE A 564 -2.26 -4.99 -11.62
C ILE A 564 -3.59 -5.65 -11.96
N SER A 565 -4.02 -5.56 -13.22
CA SER A 565 -5.38 -5.94 -13.63
C SER A 565 -5.55 -7.44 -13.89
N ASP A 566 -4.44 -8.17 -14.01
CA ASP A 566 -4.43 -9.62 -14.14
C ASP A 566 -4.03 -10.27 -12.81
N PRO A 567 -4.99 -10.93 -12.10
CA PRO A 567 -4.72 -11.56 -10.81
C PRO A 567 -3.62 -12.64 -10.87
N ALA A 568 -3.47 -13.33 -12.00
CA ALA A 568 -2.44 -14.37 -12.15
C ALA A 568 -1.03 -13.75 -12.18
N ASN A 569 -0.87 -12.63 -12.89
CA ASN A 569 0.37 -11.86 -12.93
C ASN A 569 0.67 -11.19 -11.59
N GLU A 570 -0.33 -10.61 -10.92
CA GLU A 570 -0.14 -10.03 -9.59
C GLU A 570 0.35 -11.09 -8.59
N ALA A 571 -0.28 -12.27 -8.58
CA ALA A 571 0.13 -13.38 -7.73
C ALA A 571 1.56 -13.86 -8.06
N ALA A 572 1.98 -13.85 -9.33
CA ALA A 572 3.35 -14.19 -9.71
C ALA A 572 4.37 -13.16 -9.19
N ILE A 573 4.04 -11.86 -9.28
CA ILE A 573 4.88 -10.78 -8.73
C ILE A 573 5.02 -10.93 -7.21
N VAL A 574 3.91 -11.15 -6.50
CA VAL A 574 3.90 -11.34 -5.04
C VAL A 574 4.76 -12.52 -4.63
N ARG A 575 4.57 -13.70 -5.24
CA ARG A 575 5.38 -14.89 -4.93
C ARG A 575 6.88 -14.64 -5.11
N LEU A 576 7.25 -13.89 -6.16
CA LEU A 576 8.65 -13.56 -6.41
C LEU A 576 9.20 -12.60 -5.33
N LEU A 577 8.44 -11.59 -4.92
CA LEU A 577 8.85 -10.69 -3.85
C LEU A 577 8.97 -11.40 -2.50
N ASP A 578 8.03 -12.29 -2.17
CA ASP A 578 8.06 -13.09 -0.94
C ASP A 578 9.30 -14.01 -0.90
N GLN A 579 9.67 -14.62 -2.05
CA GLN A 579 10.87 -15.47 -2.17
C GLN A 579 12.16 -14.70 -1.83
N TYR A 580 12.25 -13.42 -2.20
CA TYR A 580 13.39 -12.56 -1.91
C TYR A 580 13.23 -11.77 -0.60
N GLN A 581 12.18 -12.04 0.18
CA GLN A 581 11.85 -11.35 1.44
C GLN A 581 11.75 -9.83 1.28
N MET A 582 11.20 -9.37 0.15
CA MET A 582 11.08 -7.95 -0.17
C MET A 582 9.78 -7.35 0.35
N GLU A 583 9.87 -6.14 0.92
CA GLU A 583 8.71 -5.37 1.35
C GLU A 583 7.92 -4.83 0.15
N TYR A 584 6.59 -4.89 0.22
CA TYR A 584 5.72 -4.31 -0.80
C TYR A 584 4.38 -3.78 -0.29
N ILE A 585 3.77 -2.90 -1.09
CA ILE A 585 2.46 -2.29 -0.88
C ILE A 585 1.61 -2.53 -2.11
N ARG A 586 0.30 -2.75 -1.93
CA ARG A 586 -0.65 -3.00 -3.03
C ARG A 586 -1.64 -1.85 -3.15
N VAL A 587 -1.81 -1.35 -4.37
CA VAL A 587 -2.94 -0.53 -4.79
C VAL A 587 -3.79 -1.42 -5.71
N PRO A 588 -4.82 -2.09 -5.19
CA PRO A 588 -5.53 -3.13 -5.94
C PRO A 588 -6.32 -2.55 -7.12
N PHE A 589 -6.49 -3.35 -8.16
CA PHE A 589 -7.46 -3.07 -9.23
C PHE A 589 -8.84 -3.59 -8.78
N ASP A 590 -9.74 -2.68 -8.44
CA ASP A 590 -11.16 -3.01 -8.20
C ASP A 590 -11.93 -2.98 -9.53
N GLU A 591 -12.46 -4.12 -9.93
CA GLU A 591 -13.23 -4.23 -11.17
C GLU A 591 -14.60 -3.54 -11.08
N LYS A 592 -15.23 -3.51 -9.91
CA LYS A 592 -16.53 -2.85 -9.71
C LYS A 592 -16.37 -1.34 -9.87
N GLU A 593 -15.30 -0.76 -9.31
CA GLU A 593 -15.00 0.66 -9.50
C GLU A 593 -14.74 0.97 -10.99
N TYR A 594 -13.97 0.12 -11.68
CA TYR A 594 -13.70 0.29 -13.11
C TYR A 594 -14.95 0.19 -13.99
N GLU A 595 -15.88 -0.70 -13.66
CA GLU A 595 -17.12 -0.91 -14.41
C GLU A 595 -18.05 0.32 -14.37
N GLN A 596 -18.06 1.06 -13.25
CA GLN A 596 -18.84 2.29 -13.12
C GLN A 596 -18.32 3.41 -14.04
N LEU A 597 -17.03 3.39 -14.36
CA LEU A 597 -16.41 4.41 -15.22
C LEU A 597 -16.98 4.38 -16.64
N ASP A 598 -17.08 5.55 -17.25
CA ASP A 598 -17.62 5.72 -18.59
C ASP A 598 -16.67 6.47 -19.52
N PHE A 599 -16.91 6.37 -20.83
CA PHE A 599 -16.18 7.10 -21.85
C PHE A 599 -16.59 8.59 -21.85
N GLN A 600 -15.63 9.47 -22.14
CA GLN A 600 -15.89 10.90 -22.32
C GLN A 600 -16.43 11.17 -23.73
N LEU A 601 -17.72 10.91 -23.92
CA LEU A 601 -18.41 11.04 -25.20
C LEU A 601 -18.91 12.47 -25.49
N GLU A 602 -19.23 13.22 -24.44
CA GLU A 602 -19.90 14.52 -24.55
C GLU A 602 -18.95 15.72 -24.55
N SER A 603 -17.65 15.46 -24.46
CA SER A 603 -16.61 16.50 -24.42
C SER A 603 -16.14 16.97 -25.81
N PHE A 604 -16.75 16.48 -26.89
CA PHE A 604 -16.38 16.84 -28.27
C PHE A 604 -17.15 18.06 -28.79
N PRO A 605 -16.57 18.86 -29.72
CA PRO A 605 -17.22 20.06 -30.25
C PRO A 605 -18.49 19.79 -31.06
N ASP A 606 -18.48 18.71 -31.83
CA ASP A 606 -19.60 18.32 -32.69
C ASP A 606 -20.34 17.10 -32.12
N ALA A 607 -21.67 17.10 -32.24
CA ALA A 607 -22.47 15.91 -32.02
C ALA A 607 -22.04 14.78 -32.98
N ASP A 608 -21.84 13.58 -32.46
CA ASP A 608 -21.38 12.41 -33.22
C ASP A 608 -20.05 12.63 -33.97
N PHE A 609 -19.08 13.24 -33.27
CA PHE A 609 -17.78 13.62 -33.81
C PHE A 609 -17.02 12.51 -34.55
N LEU A 610 -17.12 11.24 -34.11
CA LEU A 610 -16.41 10.11 -34.76
C LEU A 610 -16.85 9.85 -36.20
N HIS A 611 -18.00 10.37 -36.62
CA HIS A 611 -18.52 10.30 -37.98
C HIS A 611 -18.44 11.63 -38.73
N SER A 612 -17.74 12.64 -38.19
CA SER A 612 -17.53 13.92 -38.85
C SER A 612 -16.47 13.82 -39.97
N ASP A 613 -16.54 14.73 -40.95
CA ASP A 613 -15.50 14.89 -41.97
C ASP A 613 -14.15 15.30 -41.36
N ASP A 614 -14.17 16.00 -40.24
CA ASP A 614 -12.97 16.36 -39.49
C ASP A 614 -12.27 15.13 -38.92
N TYR A 615 -13.02 14.23 -38.27
CA TYR A 615 -12.46 12.97 -37.78
C TYR A 615 -11.81 12.16 -38.91
N ARG A 616 -12.45 12.12 -40.08
CA ARG A 616 -11.96 11.38 -41.26
C ARG A 616 -10.59 11.88 -41.74
N ARG A 617 -10.41 13.20 -41.79
CA ARG A 617 -9.19 13.87 -42.28
C ARG A 617 -7.98 13.70 -41.35
N TYR A 618 -8.18 13.30 -40.09
CA TYR A 618 -7.07 13.08 -39.17
C TYR A 618 -6.21 11.86 -39.51
N SER A 619 -4.91 11.97 -39.23
CA SER A 619 -3.95 10.87 -39.35
C SER A 619 -4.26 9.73 -38.37
N LYS A 620 -3.68 8.54 -38.62
CA LYS A 620 -3.85 7.36 -37.73
C LYS A 620 -3.49 7.66 -36.27
N VAL A 621 -2.41 8.43 -36.03
CA VAL A 621 -1.96 8.81 -34.67
C VAL A 621 -2.94 9.80 -34.02
N ALA A 622 -3.45 10.78 -34.78
CA ALA A 622 -4.43 11.74 -34.28
C ALA A 622 -5.76 11.06 -33.92
N LYS A 623 -6.23 10.12 -34.75
CA LYS A 623 -7.41 9.28 -34.46
C LYS A 623 -7.23 8.47 -33.18
N LEU A 624 -6.08 7.82 -32.99
CA LEU A 624 -5.79 7.11 -31.74
C LEU A 624 -5.72 8.04 -30.53
N ARG A 625 -5.26 9.29 -30.70
CA ARG A 625 -5.26 10.29 -29.62
C ARG A 625 -6.66 10.76 -29.23
N ILE A 626 -7.55 10.90 -30.21
CA ILE A 626 -8.97 11.18 -29.98
C ILE A 626 -9.60 10.03 -29.19
N LEU A 627 -9.34 8.78 -29.58
CA LEU A 627 -9.81 7.61 -28.84
C LEU A 627 -9.26 7.57 -27.40
N ASP A 628 -7.95 7.77 -27.23
CA ASP A 628 -7.33 7.86 -25.90
C ASP A 628 -7.92 8.97 -25.02
N PHE A 629 -8.43 10.06 -25.61
CA PHE A 629 -9.18 11.07 -24.88
C PHE A 629 -10.57 10.55 -24.47
N MET A 630 -11.29 9.81 -25.31
CA MET A 630 -12.54 9.15 -24.92
C MET A 630 -12.33 8.20 -23.72
N TYR A 631 -11.20 7.49 -23.70
CA TYR A 631 -10.81 6.58 -22.62
C TYR A 631 -10.30 7.28 -21.35
N HIS A 632 -10.36 8.61 -21.24
CA HIS A 632 -9.62 9.39 -20.23
C HIS A 632 -9.74 8.85 -18.79
N THR A 633 -10.97 8.72 -18.30
CA THR A 633 -11.31 8.25 -16.94
C THR A 633 -10.87 6.81 -16.71
N LYS A 634 -11.17 5.91 -17.66
CA LYS A 634 -10.75 4.50 -17.62
C LYS A 634 -9.23 4.34 -17.65
N ASN A 635 -8.51 5.16 -18.43
CA ASN A 635 -7.05 5.17 -18.48
C ASN A 635 -6.44 5.67 -17.15
N LEU A 636 -6.95 6.77 -16.60
CA LEU A 636 -6.56 7.26 -15.26
C LEU A 636 -6.68 6.14 -14.23
N TYR A 637 -7.79 5.39 -14.29
CA TYR A 637 -8.02 4.31 -13.37
C TYR A 637 -7.08 3.11 -13.60
N ALA A 638 -7.05 2.53 -14.81
CA ALA A 638 -6.38 1.26 -15.04
C ALA A 638 -4.84 1.38 -15.06
N MET A 639 -4.31 2.49 -15.59
CA MET A 639 -2.87 2.70 -15.68
C MET A 639 -2.30 3.35 -14.43
N ASN A 640 -3.08 4.26 -13.81
CA ASN A 640 -2.84 4.91 -12.51
C ASN A 640 -1.39 5.31 -12.21
N ASN A 641 -0.63 5.75 -13.20
CA ASN A 641 0.82 5.90 -13.08
C ASN A 641 1.23 7.09 -12.21
N ASN A 642 0.43 8.14 -12.15
CA ASN A 642 0.66 9.26 -11.22
C ASN A 642 0.07 8.96 -9.83
N GLY A 643 -1.04 8.22 -9.76
CA GLY A 643 -1.57 7.74 -8.48
C GLY A 643 -0.57 6.85 -7.75
N GLY A 644 0.01 5.84 -8.41
CA GLY A 644 1.06 5.00 -7.83
C GLY A 644 2.30 5.78 -7.36
N ARG A 645 2.70 6.84 -8.07
CA ARG A 645 3.80 7.73 -7.64
C ARG A 645 3.44 8.55 -6.41
N ASN A 646 2.25 9.11 -6.36
CA ASN A 646 1.79 9.88 -5.21
C ASN A 646 1.59 8.97 -3.99
N THR A 647 1.10 7.74 -4.16
CA THR A 647 1.04 6.76 -3.07
C THR A 647 2.43 6.46 -2.50
N ALA A 648 3.45 6.28 -3.35
CA ALA A 648 4.83 6.11 -2.90
C ALA A 648 5.36 7.33 -2.13
N ILE A 649 5.07 8.56 -2.60
CA ILE A 649 5.46 9.79 -1.90
C ILE A 649 4.78 9.88 -0.53
N GLN A 650 3.47 9.65 -0.46
CA GLN A 650 2.71 9.74 0.77
C GLN A 650 3.14 8.69 1.80
N HIS A 651 3.33 7.43 1.37
CA HIS A 651 3.87 6.40 2.25
C HIS A 651 5.30 6.71 2.68
N GLY A 652 6.14 7.25 1.78
CA GLY A 652 7.50 7.66 2.11
C GLY A 652 7.56 8.72 3.20
N LYS A 653 6.61 9.66 3.19
CA LYS A 653 6.48 10.72 4.21
C LYS A 653 5.99 10.19 5.57
N SER A 654 5.27 9.07 5.60
CA SER A 654 4.84 8.45 6.86
C SER A 654 5.90 7.57 7.51
N ILE A 655 6.98 7.25 6.80
CA ILE A 655 8.10 6.50 7.38
C ILE A 655 8.92 7.43 8.25
N GLU A 656 9.09 7.05 9.51
CA GLU A 656 9.98 7.73 10.46
C GLU A 656 11.39 7.87 9.86
N ASN A 657 12.12 8.93 10.20
CA ASN A 657 13.50 9.19 9.73
C ASN A 657 13.73 9.14 8.21
N ALA A 658 12.68 9.16 7.37
CA ALA A 658 12.81 9.28 5.93
C ALA A 658 13.28 10.69 5.56
N GLN A 659 14.42 10.80 4.90
CA GLN A 659 14.98 12.08 4.45
C GLN A 659 14.67 12.33 2.97
N TRP A 660 14.79 11.28 2.16
CA TRP A 660 14.59 11.32 0.72
C TRP A 660 13.69 10.19 0.25
N ILE A 661 12.78 10.49 -0.66
CA ILE A 661 11.82 9.57 -1.24
C ILE A 661 12.07 9.48 -2.74
N LEU A 662 12.38 8.28 -3.23
CA LEU A 662 12.76 7.99 -4.61
C LEU A 662 11.65 7.14 -5.28
N PRO A 663 10.54 7.75 -5.75
CA PRO A 663 9.42 7.06 -6.40
C PRO A 663 9.75 6.62 -7.84
N PHE A 664 10.72 5.71 -7.97
CA PHE A 664 11.21 5.27 -9.28
C PHE A 664 10.28 4.25 -9.94
N ASP A 665 10.18 4.32 -11.27
CA ASP A 665 9.41 3.35 -12.04
C ASP A 665 10.00 1.94 -11.91
N GLY A 666 9.16 0.90 -11.96
CA GLY A 666 9.55 -0.50 -11.78
C GLY A 666 10.53 -1.07 -12.81
N ASN A 667 10.77 -0.36 -13.91
CA ASN A 667 11.77 -0.72 -14.91
C ASN A 667 13.06 0.12 -14.82
N CYS A 668 13.25 0.84 -13.70
CA CYS A 668 14.49 1.54 -13.41
C CYS A 668 15.46 0.62 -12.68
N TYR A 669 16.68 0.55 -13.19
CA TYR A 669 17.81 -0.13 -12.56
C TYR A 669 18.80 0.92 -12.10
N LEU A 670 19.20 0.83 -10.83
CA LEU A 670 20.13 1.72 -10.18
C LEU A 670 21.45 0.97 -9.93
N SER A 671 22.55 1.47 -10.50
CA SER A 671 23.87 0.88 -10.27
C SER A 671 24.53 1.46 -9.01
N TYR A 672 25.65 0.87 -8.58
CA TYR A 672 26.39 1.33 -7.41
C TYR A 672 26.92 2.76 -7.62
N ASN A 673 27.60 3.06 -8.74
CA ASN A 673 28.12 4.40 -9.00
C ASN A 673 27.00 5.43 -9.24
N GLY A 674 25.90 5.01 -9.86
CA GLY A 674 24.71 5.85 -10.01
C GLY A 674 24.12 6.25 -8.66
N PHE A 675 23.99 5.29 -7.74
CA PHE A 675 23.53 5.56 -6.38
C PHE A 675 24.53 6.43 -5.59
N LYS A 676 25.83 6.13 -5.68
CA LYS A 676 26.88 6.89 -5.01
C LYS A 676 26.87 8.37 -5.43
N GLU A 677 26.75 8.68 -6.72
CA GLU A 677 26.65 10.08 -7.15
C GLU A 677 25.36 10.73 -6.63
N ILE A 678 24.23 10.00 -6.62
CA ILE A 678 22.98 10.52 -6.05
C ILE A 678 23.21 10.90 -4.58
N THR A 679 23.75 10.01 -3.76
CA THR A 679 23.94 10.26 -2.32
C THR A 679 24.90 11.42 -2.06
N GLU A 680 26.05 11.48 -2.77
CA GLU A 680 27.02 12.59 -2.62
C GLU A 680 26.39 13.95 -2.97
N GLN A 681 25.53 13.99 -4.00
CA GLN A 681 24.86 15.23 -4.40
C GLN A 681 23.70 15.60 -3.47
N LEU A 682 22.98 14.61 -2.92
CA LEU A 682 21.95 14.84 -1.90
C LEU A 682 22.58 15.43 -0.62
N GLU A 683 23.71 14.90 -0.17
CA GLU A 683 24.46 15.48 0.97
C GLU A 683 24.90 16.91 0.69
N LYS A 684 25.40 17.18 -0.51
CA LYS A 684 25.92 18.50 -0.90
C LYS A 684 24.84 19.56 -1.06
N HIS A 685 23.67 19.21 -1.59
CA HIS A 685 22.66 20.17 -2.03
C HIS A 685 21.30 20.04 -1.33
N GLY A 686 21.11 18.99 -0.54
CA GLY A 686 19.82 18.61 0.03
C GLY A 686 19.26 19.58 1.08
N LYS A 687 20.12 20.43 1.67
CA LYS A 687 19.69 21.49 2.60
C LYS A 687 18.84 22.56 1.90
N ASP A 688 19.22 22.94 0.69
CA ASP A 688 18.63 24.07 -0.04
C ASP A 688 17.69 23.65 -1.17
N THR A 689 17.70 22.36 -1.55
CA THR A 689 16.93 21.84 -2.69
C THR A 689 15.98 20.73 -2.26
N LYS A 690 14.71 20.81 -2.66
CA LYS A 690 13.68 19.81 -2.32
C LYS A 690 13.46 18.73 -3.38
N TYR A 691 13.73 19.05 -4.65
CA TYR A 691 13.47 18.17 -5.78
C TYR A 691 14.76 17.85 -6.54
N PHE A 692 15.02 16.58 -6.80
CA PHE A 692 16.20 16.18 -7.57
C PHE A 692 15.80 15.35 -8.78
N ILE A 693 16.23 15.79 -9.95
CA ILE A 693 15.93 15.16 -11.22
C ILE A 693 17.07 14.20 -11.54
N VAL A 694 16.74 12.94 -11.77
CA VAL A 694 17.70 11.88 -12.05
C VAL A 694 17.57 11.45 -13.51
N PRO A 695 18.52 11.85 -14.38
CA PRO A 695 18.52 11.47 -15.79
C PRO A 695 18.48 9.96 -15.98
N MET A 696 17.80 9.51 -17.03
CA MET A 696 17.65 8.09 -17.35
C MET A 696 18.21 7.80 -18.73
N THR A 697 18.79 6.60 -18.94
CA THR A 697 19.19 6.12 -20.27
C THR A 697 18.49 4.80 -20.61
N ARG A 698 18.16 4.54 -21.88
CA ARG A 698 17.51 3.30 -22.30
C ARG A 698 18.52 2.23 -22.69
N LEU A 699 18.25 0.99 -22.29
CA LEU A 699 19.02 -0.17 -22.69
C LEU A 699 18.38 -0.91 -23.86
N LEU A 700 19.22 -1.36 -24.80
CA LEU A 700 18.82 -2.26 -25.89
C LEU A 700 18.72 -3.72 -25.43
N ASN A 701 19.47 -4.08 -24.39
CA ASN A 701 19.46 -5.38 -23.72
C ASN A 701 19.94 -5.20 -22.27
N ASN A 702 19.31 -5.87 -21.31
CA ASN A 702 19.68 -5.84 -19.90
C ASN A 702 21.07 -6.47 -19.64
N SER A 703 21.50 -7.45 -20.45
CA SER A 703 22.81 -8.11 -20.29
C SER A 703 24.00 -7.15 -20.37
N ILE A 704 23.83 -5.96 -20.96
CA ILE A 704 24.87 -4.92 -21.00
C ILE A 704 25.31 -4.51 -19.59
N LEU A 705 24.39 -4.56 -18.61
CA LEU A 705 24.68 -4.23 -17.21
C LEU A 705 25.55 -5.29 -16.50
N LEU A 706 25.57 -6.52 -17.02
CA LEU A 706 26.37 -7.62 -16.44
C LEU A 706 27.85 -7.54 -16.86
N ASN A 707 28.17 -6.75 -17.88
CA ASN A 707 29.53 -6.60 -18.41
C ASN A 707 30.33 -5.46 -17.73
N ASN A 708 30.00 -5.09 -16.49
CA ASN A 708 30.70 -4.07 -15.68
C ASN A 708 30.79 -2.64 -16.27
N LEU A 709 29.83 -2.23 -17.11
CA LEU A 709 29.70 -0.82 -17.53
C LEU A 709 28.98 0.03 -16.47
N ASP A 710 29.56 0.18 -15.28
CA ASP A 710 29.05 1.14 -14.28
C ASP A 710 29.62 2.55 -14.51
N GLN A 711 29.51 3.05 -15.74
CA GLN A 711 29.94 4.40 -16.14
C GLN A 711 28.73 5.28 -16.46
N ARG A 712 28.86 6.58 -16.16
CA ARG A 712 27.78 7.55 -16.40
C ARG A 712 27.42 7.62 -17.91
N PRO A 713 26.20 7.25 -18.31
CA PRO A 713 25.80 7.25 -19.70
C PRO A 713 25.34 8.65 -20.16
N LYS A 714 25.31 8.87 -21.49
CA LYS A 714 24.53 9.99 -22.05
C LYS A 714 23.04 9.69 -21.81
N ALA A 715 22.36 10.53 -21.03
CA ALA A 715 21.01 10.28 -20.53
C ALA A 715 19.99 11.36 -20.98
N PRO A 716 19.63 11.42 -22.28
CA PRO A 716 18.75 12.46 -22.83
C PRO A 716 17.24 12.22 -22.56
N GLU A 717 16.90 11.15 -21.82
CA GLU A 717 15.54 10.63 -21.75
C GLU A 717 14.74 11.14 -20.55
N GLU A 718 13.46 10.77 -20.49
CA GLU A 718 12.53 11.10 -19.40
C GLU A 718 13.13 10.69 -18.04
N PRO A 719 13.41 11.65 -17.13
CA PRO A 719 14.12 11.38 -15.89
C PRO A 719 13.19 10.83 -14.79
N GLN A 720 13.79 10.36 -13.69
CA GLN A 720 13.11 10.12 -12.42
C GLN A 720 13.21 11.39 -11.53
N ILE A 721 12.41 11.45 -10.45
CA ILE A 721 12.43 12.58 -9.51
C ILE A 721 12.55 12.01 -8.09
N ILE A 722 13.42 12.61 -7.29
CA ILE A 722 13.58 12.38 -5.85
C ILE A 722 12.98 13.57 -5.11
N PHE A 723 12.32 13.28 -4.00
CA PHE A 723 11.62 14.25 -3.15
C PHE A 723 12.28 14.27 -1.78
N ARG A 724 12.52 15.44 -1.22
CA ARG A 724 12.77 15.58 0.22
C ARG A 724 11.49 15.27 0.99
N TYR A 725 11.61 14.78 2.22
CA TYR A 725 10.44 14.41 3.03
C TYR A 725 9.41 15.55 3.21
N ASP A 726 9.85 16.81 3.24
CA ASP A 726 9.02 18.01 3.39
C ASP A 726 8.54 18.62 2.05
N ALA A 727 8.80 17.96 0.92
CA ALA A 727 8.40 18.42 -0.40
C ALA A 727 6.86 18.43 -0.54
N LYS A 728 6.28 19.53 -1.05
CA LYS A 728 4.81 19.70 -1.15
C LYS A 728 4.21 19.25 -2.49
N GLU A 729 4.97 19.38 -3.57
CA GLU A 729 4.51 19.01 -4.91
C GLU A 729 4.26 17.51 -5.08
N GLU A 730 3.23 17.22 -5.87
CA GLU A 730 2.81 15.87 -6.24
C GLU A 730 2.61 15.77 -7.75
N TYR A 731 2.52 14.55 -8.28
CA TYR A 731 2.15 14.34 -9.67
C TYR A 731 0.66 14.65 -9.90
N ASN A 732 0.34 15.27 -11.05
CA ASN A 732 -1.04 15.63 -11.37
C ASN A 732 -1.89 14.39 -11.69
N LEU A 733 -2.89 14.10 -10.85
CA LEU A 733 -3.77 12.94 -10.98
C LEU A 733 -4.69 12.99 -12.21
N ASN A 734 -4.90 14.16 -12.82
CA ASN A 734 -5.71 14.29 -14.05
C ASN A 734 -4.88 14.03 -15.33
N MET A 735 -3.58 13.76 -15.20
CA MET A 735 -2.70 13.47 -16.35
C MET A 735 -2.56 11.96 -16.57
N ARG A 736 -3.34 11.43 -17.52
CA ARG A 736 -3.34 10.01 -17.88
C ARG A 736 -2.08 9.52 -18.59
N TYR A 737 -1.88 8.21 -18.56
CA TYR A 737 -0.79 7.57 -19.29
C TYR A 737 -0.90 7.83 -20.79
N GLY A 738 0.22 8.12 -21.45
CA GLY A 738 0.22 8.55 -22.86
C GLY A 738 0.37 10.05 -23.06
N ARG A 739 0.01 10.86 -22.06
CA ARG A 739 0.05 12.34 -22.11
C ARG A 739 1.21 12.96 -21.35
N ARG A 740 2.38 12.30 -21.36
CA ARG A 740 3.63 12.79 -20.71
C ARG A 740 3.42 13.15 -19.24
N SER A 741 2.66 12.34 -18.50
CA SER A 741 2.16 12.67 -17.17
C SER A 741 3.24 12.92 -16.11
N LYS A 742 4.46 12.40 -16.30
CA LYS A 742 5.62 12.68 -15.45
C LYS A 742 6.26 14.04 -15.77
N LEU A 743 6.33 14.39 -17.07
CA LEU A 743 6.94 15.65 -17.52
C LEU A 743 6.16 16.89 -17.09
N GLU A 744 4.87 16.74 -16.76
CA GLU A 744 4.05 17.83 -16.25
C GLU A 744 4.59 18.41 -14.93
N LEU A 745 5.03 17.56 -14.00
CA LEU A 745 5.61 18.02 -12.74
C LEU A 745 6.96 18.73 -12.97
N LEU A 746 7.80 18.18 -13.86
CA LEU A 746 9.06 18.82 -14.24
C LEU A 746 8.84 20.21 -14.84
N TRP A 747 7.79 20.37 -15.64
CA TRP A 747 7.42 21.66 -16.19
C TRP A 747 6.95 22.63 -15.11
N ARG A 748 6.09 22.19 -14.17
CA ARG A 748 5.67 23.02 -13.04
C ARG A 748 6.84 23.49 -12.16
N LEU A 749 7.85 22.64 -11.99
CA LEU A 749 9.08 22.98 -11.27
C LEU A 749 10.03 23.89 -12.07
N GLY A 750 9.76 24.16 -13.36
CA GLY A 750 10.61 24.98 -14.22
C GLY A 750 11.80 24.22 -14.87
N ALA A 751 11.85 22.90 -14.78
CA ALA A 751 12.96 22.10 -15.32
C ALA A 751 12.93 21.92 -16.85
N LEU A 752 11.84 22.30 -17.50
CA LEU A 752 11.61 22.11 -18.95
C LEU A 752 11.22 23.42 -19.65
N GLU A 753 11.63 24.58 -19.16
CA GLU A 753 11.23 25.91 -19.68
C GLU A 753 11.41 26.10 -21.20
N SER A 754 12.39 25.43 -21.81
CA SER A 754 12.64 25.51 -23.26
C SER A 754 11.71 24.63 -24.13
N ARG A 755 10.87 23.78 -23.53
CA ARG A 755 9.95 22.88 -24.26
C ARG A 755 8.51 23.39 -24.15
N GLN A 756 7.89 23.73 -25.29
CA GLN A 756 6.45 24.00 -25.36
C GLN A 756 5.65 22.71 -25.07
N LEU A 757 5.34 22.47 -23.80
CA LEU A 757 4.41 21.40 -23.36
C LEU A 757 2.94 21.83 -23.45
N ASN A 758 2.69 23.14 -23.65
CA ASN A 758 1.39 23.80 -23.58
C ASN A 758 0.61 23.91 -24.89
N ARG A 759 0.98 23.17 -25.95
CA ARG A 759 0.11 23.06 -27.13
C ARG A 759 -0.76 21.82 -26.96
N PRO A 760 -1.98 21.91 -26.40
CA PRO A 760 -2.89 20.78 -26.41
C PRO A 760 -3.09 20.36 -27.87
N THR A 761 -3.02 19.06 -28.13
CA THR A 761 -3.14 18.56 -29.52
C THR A 761 -4.57 18.72 -30.02
N VAL A 762 -5.53 18.79 -29.08
CA VAL A 762 -6.93 19.08 -29.31
C VAL A 762 -7.45 20.09 -28.27
N PRO A 763 -8.35 21.04 -28.61
CA PRO A 763 -8.77 22.13 -27.73
C PRO A 763 -9.35 21.73 -26.36
N TRP A 764 -9.93 20.53 -26.27
CA TRP A 764 -10.64 20.01 -25.10
C TRP A 764 -9.77 19.16 -24.16
N GLU A 765 -8.47 19.00 -24.45
CA GLU A 765 -7.55 18.36 -23.51
C GLU A 765 -7.26 19.25 -22.29
N PRO A 766 -7.12 18.68 -21.08
CA PRO A 766 -6.72 19.45 -19.91
C PRO A 766 -5.43 20.22 -20.18
N VAL A 767 -5.48 21.53 -19.97
CA VAL A 767 -4.29 22.38 -20.00
C VAL A 767 -3.44 22.04 -18.77
N GLY A 768 -2.12 21.96 -18.95
CA GLY A 768 -1.21 21.79 -17.83
C GLY A 768 -1.39 22.90 -16.80
N ARG A 769 -1.10 22.60 -15.52
CA ARG A 769 -1.19 23.57 -14.42
C ARG A 769 -0.14 24.67 -14.56
N PRO A 770 -0.38 25.89 -14.06
CA PRO A 770 0.67 26.92 -14.01
C PRO A 770 1.90 26.45 -13.20
N TYR A 771 2.99 27.21 -13.30
CA TYR A 771 4.18 26.94 -12.49
C TYR A 771 3.83 26.84 -11.00
N SER A 772 4.53 25.94 -10.30
CA SER A 772 4.42 25.75 -8.86
C SER A 772 5.08 26.92 -8.11
N ASP A 773 4.64 27.17 -6.87
CA ASP A 773 5.34 28.06 -5.93
C ASP A 773 6.78 27.61 -5.64
N GLU A 774 7.08 26.33 -5.83
CA GLU A 774 8.42 25.73 -5.70
C GLU A 774 9.19 25.73 -7.04
N LYS A 775 8.79 26.55 -8.02
CA LYS A 775 9.51 26.71 -9.30
C LYS A 775 10.98 27.08 -9.03
N GLY A 776 11.88 26.37 -9.70
CA GLY A 776 13.33 26.57 -9.59
C GLY A 776 13.98 25.81 -8.41
N ASN A 777 13.19 25.21 -7.51
CA ASN A 777 13.69 24.42 -6.39
C ASN A 777 14.10 22.99 -6.82
N PHE A 778 14.93 22.86 -7.86
CA PHE A 778 15.38 21.55 -8.32
C PHE A 778 16.85 21.55 -8.78
N LYS A 779 17.48 20.36 -8.77
CA LYS A 779 18.80 20.11 -9.38
C LYS A 779 18.83 18.78 -10.14
N ASN A 780 19.66 18.70 -11.17
CA ASN A 780 19.93 17.43 -11.86
C ASN A 780 21.10 16.71 -11.17
N ILE A 781 20.93 15.45 -10.80
CA ILE A 781 21.96 14.64 -10.11
C ILE A 781 21.93 13.19 -10.62
N GLY A 782 23.07 12.50 -10.51
CA GLY A 782 23.13 11.06 -10.72
C GLY A 782 22.68 10.61 -12.12
N TRP A 783 22.33 9.33 -12.19
CA TRP A 783 21.72 8.70 -13.37
C TRP A 783 21.10 7.33 -13.01
N VAL A 784 20.17 6.85 -13.84
CA VAL A 784 19.60 5.49 -13.79
C VAL A 784 19.50 4.86 -15.17
N PHE A 785 19.42 3.53 -15.21
CA PHE A 785 19.14 2.78 -16.44
C PHE A 785 17.65 2.41 -16.52
N ARG A 786 17.08 2.51 -17.71
CA ARG A 786 15.77 1.96 -18.04
C ARG A 786 15.98 0.59 -18.67
N LEU A 787 15.46 -0.43 -18.01
CA LEU A 787 15.48 -1.80 -18.50
C LEU A 787 14.69 -1.95 -19.81
N PHE A 788 15.11 -2.94 -20.59
CA PHE A 788 14.59 -3.25 -21.91
C PHE A 788 13.08 -3.53 -21.88
N SER A 789 12.35 -2.97 -22.85
CA SER A 789 10.88 -3.14 -22.97
C SER A 789 10.45 -4.44 -23.66
N GLY A 790 11.39 -5.24 -24.17
CA GLY A 790 11.09 -6.46 -24.93
C GLY A 790 10.92 -6.21 -26.43
N ASN A 791 11.03 -4.96 -26.92
CA ASN A 791 10.87 -4.60 -28.32
C ASN A 791 12.04 -3.76 -28.86
N PRO A 792 13.01 -4.36 -29.59
CA PRO A 792 14.23 -3.68 -30.05
C PRO A 792 13.97 -2.46 -30.94
N GLN A 793 12.96 -2.51 -31.82
CA GLN A 793 12.64 -1.45 -32.78
C GLN A 793 12.21 -0.13 -32.10
N GLN A 794 11.81 -0.20 -30.83
CA GLN A 794 11.41 0.97 -30.03
C GLN A 794 12.57 1.59 -29.24
N GLU A 795 13.67 0.85 -29.06
CA GLU A 795 14.78 1.23 -28.18
C GLU A 795 15.95 1.86 -28.96
N GLU A 796 15.97 1.75 -30.30
CA GLU A 796 16.93 2.47 -31.14
C GLU A 796 16.75 3.99 -31.06
N ASN A 797 17.86 4.73 -30.96
CA ASN A 797 17.87 6.20 -30.93
C ASN A 797 17.74 6.83 -32.34
N LYS A 798 16.76 6.36 -33.13
CA LYS A 798 16.40 6.94 -34.43
C LYS A 798 15.17 7.85 -34.29
N LYS A 799 15.06 8.87 -35.15
CA LYS A 799 13.90 9.80 -35.17
C LYS A 799 12.58 9.04 -35.36
N GLU A 800 12.60 8.00 -36.18
CA GLU A 800 11.48 7.09 -36.45
C GLU A 800 11.02 6.33 -35.20
N ALA A 801 11.93 5.91 -34.33
CA ALA A 801 11.61 5.17 -33.11
C ALA A 801 10.75 6.00 -32.14
N SER A 802 10.91 7.32 -32.11
CA SER A 802 10.06 8.21 -31.29
C SER A 802 8.59 8.19 -31.73
N SER A 803 8.34 8.21 -33.04
CA SER A 803 7.00 8.14 -33.62
C SER A 803 6.38 6.75 -33.40
N ILE A 804 7.17 5.69 -33.57
CA ILE A 804 6.75 4.31 -33.30
C ILE A 804 6.39 4.13 -31.82
N ARG A 805 7.20 4.66 -30.89
CA ARG A 805 6.90 4.63 -29.44
C ARG A 805 5.60 5.34 -29.11
N ALA A 806 5.36 6.51 -29.70
CA ALA A 806 4.11 7.25 -29.48
C ALA A 806 2.91 6.44 -29.97
N PHE A 807 2.99 5.88 -31.18
CA PHE A 807 1.95 5.05 -31.78
C PHE A 807 1.70 3.75 -30.99
N ASN A 808 2.73 2.98 -30.66
CA ASN A 808 2.60 1.72 -29.91
C ASN A 808 2.06 1.97 -28.50
N ARG A 809 2.41 3.10 -27.86
CA ARG A 809 1.83 3.48 -26.58
C ARG A 809 0.33 3.75 -26.68
N LEU A 810 -0.11 4.50 -27.69
CA LEU A 810 -1.54 4.71 -27.95
C LEU A 810 -2.27 3.39 -28.11
N LYS A 811 -1.74 2.56 -29.01
CA LYS A 811 -2.34 1.28 -29.38
C LYS A 811 -2.41 0.34 -28.19
N ALA A 812 -1.39 0.33 -27.33
CA ALA A 812 -1.38 -0.47 -26.12
C ALA A 812 -2.43 -0.01 -25.11
N ILE A 813 -2.58 1.31 -24.88
CA ILE A 813 -3.65 1.85 -24.01
C ILE A 813 -5.01 1.37 -24.48
N GLN A 814 -5.32 1.58 -25.77
CA GLN A 814 -6.59 1.16 -26.34
C GLN A 814 -6.79 -0.35 -26.21
N SER A 815 -5.79 -1.15 -26.61
CA SER A 815 -5.90 -2.61 -26.57
C SER A 815 -6.11 -3.12 -25.14
N THR A 816 -5.42 -2.57 -24.14
CA THR A 816 -5.58 -2.99 -22.75
C THR A 816 -6.97 -2.66 -22.22
N LEU A 817 -7.47 -1.44 -22.46
CA LEU A 817 -8.80 -1.05 -21.98
C LEU A 817 -9.92 -1.81 -22.70
N ASP A 818 -9.80 -2.00 -24.02
CA ASP A 818 -10.74 -2.82 -24.79
C ASP A 818 -10.74 -4.29 -24.31
N ASN A 819 -9.57 -4.85 -23.97
CA ASN A 819 -9.47 -6.20 -23.41
C ASN A 819 -10.15 -6.28 -22.03
N LEU A 820 -10.02 -5.26 -21.18
CA LEU A 820 -10.65 -5.20 -19.87
C LEU A 820 -12.17 -5.12 -20.00
N ASP A 821 -12.67 -4.21 -20.83
CA ASP A 821 -14.11 -4.07 -21.08
C ASP A 821 -14.70 -5.36 -21.70
N GLU A 822 -13.98 -6.00 -22.63
CA GLU A 822 -14.39 -7.30 -23.19
C GLU A 822 -14.44 -8.39 -22.11
N LYS A 823 -13.39 -8.51 -21.28
CA LYS A 823 -13.31 -9.51 -20.21
C LYS A 823 -14.47 -9.36 -19.21
N ILE A 824 -14.85 -8.12 -18.90
CA ILE A 824 -15.98 -7.82 -18.02
C ILE A 824 -17.30 -8.16 -18.73
N ALA A 825 -17.48 -7.71 -19.97
CA ALA A 825 -18.70 -7.96 -20.75
C ALA A 825 -18.97 -9.45 -20.97
N ARG A 826 -17.93 -10.27 -21.20
CA ARG A 826 -18.03 -11.73 -21.38
C ARG A 826 -18.58 -12.47 -20.17
N ARG A 827 -18.66 -11.85 -18.97
CA ARG A 827 -19.32 -12.46 -17.81
C ARG A 827 -20.84 -12.44 -17.89
N ARG A 828 -21.41 -11.53 -18.69
CA ARG A 828 -22.87 -11.32 -18.83
C ARG A 828 -23.37 -11.64 -20.23
N PHE A 829 -22.52 -11.46 -21.24
CA PHE A 829 -22.82 -11.72 -22.64
C PHE A 829 -22.68 -13.21 -23.00
N GLY A 830 -23.61 -13.71 -23.83
CA GLY A 830 -23.50 -15.03 -24.47
C GLY A 830 -24.13 -14.99 -25.86
N HIS A 831 -23.41 -15.48 -26.87
CA HIS A 831 -23.82 -15.41 -28.28
C HIS A 831 -25.11 -16.18 -28.61
N GLU A 832 -25.49 -17.16 -27.78
CA GLU A 832 -26.75 -17.91 -27.91
C GLU A 832 -27.97 -17.11 -27.46
N ARG A 833 -27.79 -15.99 -26.75
CA ARG A 833 -28.89 -15.14 -26.29
C ARG A 833 -29.57 -14.46 -27.49
N LEU A 834 -30.90 -14.38 -27.44
CA LEU A 834 -31.67 -13.61 -28.42
C LEU A 834 -31.33 -12.12 -28.29
N PHE A 835 -31.18 -11.44 -29.43
CA PHE A 835 -30.81 -10.04 -29.51
C PHE A 835 -32.05 -9.15 -29.43
N LEU A 836 -33.06 -9.35 -30.28
CA LEU A 836 -34.31 -8.57 -30.24
C LEU A 836 -35.38 -9.20 -29.34
N TYR A 837 -35.58 -10.51 -29.42
CA TYR A 837 -36.63 -11.18 -28.64
C TYR A 837 -36.16 -11.39 -27.20
N SER A 838 -37.09 -11.25 -26.24
CA SER A 838 -36.81 -11.61 -24.84
C SER A 838 -37.21 -13.06 -24.60
N ASP A 839 -36.28 -13.87 -24.07
CA ASP A 839 -36.57 -15.25 -23.68
C ASP A 839 -37.70 -15.32 -22.63
N GLU A 840 -37.80 -14.33 -21.75
CA GLU A 840 -38.83 -14.23 -20.72
C GLU A 840 -40.20 -13.92 -21.34
N GLU A 841 -40.30 -12.83 -22.12
CA GLU A 841 -41.57 -12.41 -22.76
C GLU A 841 -42.08 -13.46 -23.75
N MET A 842 -41.18 -14.09 -24.52
CA MET A 842 -41.57 -15.13 -25.48
C MET A 842 -42.17 -16.35 -24.78
N ASN A 843 -41.64 -16.74 -23.62
CA ASN A 843 -42.17 -17.84 -22.83
C ASN A 843 -43.50 -17.46 -22.15
N GLU A 844 -43.63 -16.22 -21.66
CA GLU A 844 -44.88 -15.69 -21.10
C GLU A 844 -46.01 -15.68 -22.14
N ILE A 845 -45.78 -15.12 -23.33
CA ILE A 845 -46.77 -15.10 -24.42
C ILE A 845 -47.13 -16.52 -24.83
N ARG A 846 -46.15 -17.43 -24.87
CA ARG A 846 -46.39 -18.84 -25.17
C ARG A 846 -47.25 -19.49 -24.08
N PHE A 847 -46.97 -19.21 -22.81
CA PHE A 847 -47.79 -19.67 -21.69
C PHE A 847 -49.22 -19.12 -21.77
N GLU A 848 -49.41 -17.85 -22.10
CA GLU A 848 -50.73 -17.25 -22.30
C GLU A 848 -51.52 -17.91 -23.44
N TYR A 849 -50.85 -18.26 -24.53
CA TYR A 849 -51.47 -19.02 -25.63
C TYR A 849 -51.99 -20.38 -25.13
N TRP A 850 -51.16 -21.14 -24.42
CA TRP A 850 -51.54 -22.46 -23.87
C TRP A 850 -52.57 -22.36 -22.72
N SER A 851 -52.59 -21.22 -22.01
CA SER A 851 -53.57 -20.88 -20.98
C SER A 851 -54.87 -20.31 -21.54
N LYS A 852 -55.03 -20.29 -22.86
CA LYS A 852 -56.22 -19.87 -23.60
C LYS A 852 -56.59 -18.39 -23.48
N ASN A 853 -55.60 -17.49 -23.44
CA ASN A 853 -55.87 -16.06 -23.60
C ASN A 853 -56.50 -15.78 -24.99
N PRO A 854 -57.73 -15.24 -25.07
CA PRO A 854 -58.44 -15.06 -26.34
C PRO A 854 -57.71 -14.19 -27.36
N GLU A 855 -57.02 -13.13 -26.91
CA GLU A 855 -56.32 -12.19 -27.80
C GLU A 855 -55.03 -12.80 -28.37
N VAL A 856 -54.31 -13.55 -27.54
CA VAL A 856 -53.09 -14.27 -27.95
C VAL A 856 -53.44 -15.41 -28.90
N ILE A 857 -54.48 -16.20 -28.61
CA ILE A 857 -54.99 -17.22 -29.54
C ILE A 857 -55.32 -16.61 -30.89
N ALA A 858 -56.10 -15.52 -30.91
CA ALA A 858 -56.49 -14.86 -32.16
C ALA A 858 -55.27 -14.37 -32.98
N THR A 859 -54.15 -14.06 -32.32
CA THR A 859 -52.90 -13.68 -32.97
C THR A 859 -52.13 -14.89 -33.48
N VAL A 860 -51.98 -15.93 -32.66
CA VAL A 860 -51.28 -17.16 -33.03
C VAL A 860 -52.01 -17.88 -34.18
N THR A 861 -53.33 -17.87 -34.23
CA THR A 861 -54.11 -18.39 -35.37
C THR A 861 -53.87 -17.58 -36.66
N ARG A 862 -53.60 -16.27 -36.58
CA ARG A 862 -53.21 -15.49 -37.78
C ARG A 862 -51.80 -15.82 -38.22
N LEU A 863 -50.89 -16.01 -37.27
CA LEU A 863 -49.53 -16.46 -37.53
C LEU A 863 -49.55 -17.84 -38.21
N GLU A 864 -50.41 -18.75 -37.76
CA GLU A 864 -50.62 -20.06 -38.37
C GLU A 864 -51.07 -19.94 -39.83
N ARG A 865 -52.11 -19.14 -40.12
CA ARG A 865 -52.58 -18.91 -41.51
C ARG A 865 -51.49 -18.30 -42.39
N ALA A 866 -50.70 -17.37 -41.85
CA ALA A 866 -49.58 -16.80 -42.58
C ALA A 866 -48.49 -17.85 -42.85
N ALA A 867 -48.20 -18.72 -41.89
CA ALA A 867 -47.24 -19.81 -42.03
C ALA A 867 -47.68 -20.85 -43.09
N GLU A 868 -48.97 -21.21 -43.12
CA GLU A 868 -49.53 -22.09 -44.17
C GLU A 868 -49.37 -21.47 -45.56
N LYS A 869 -49.72 -20.19 -45.70
CA LYS A 869 -49.55 -19.45 -46.96
C LYS A 869 -48.09 -19.45 -47.43
N VAL A 870 -47.14 -19.20 -46.52
CA VAL A 870 -45.70 -19.25 -46.84
C VAL A 870 -45.28 -20.66 -47.30
N LEU A 871 -45.79 -21.73 -46.69
CA LEU A 871 -45.49 -23.10 -47.14
C LEU A 871 -46.12 -23.41 -48.50
N GLU A 872 -47.36 -23.00 -48.77
CA GLU A 872 -48.04 -23.19 -50.05
C GLU A 872 -47.32 -22.48 -51.21
N GLU A 873 -46.91 -21.22 -50.99
CA GLU A 873 -46.16 -20.43 -51.98
C GLU A 873 -44.78 -21.02 -52.29
N ASN A 874 -44.12 -21.63 -51.30
CA ASN A 874 -42.81 -22.25 -51.46
C ASN A 874 -42.87 -23.72 -51.95
N GLN A 875 -44.01 -24.42 -51.77
CA GLN A 875 -44.26 -25.77 -52.34
C GLN A 875 -44.57 -25.71 -53.86
N MET A 876 -45.10 -24.59 -54.37
CA MET A 876 -45.40 -24.40 -55.80
C MET A 876 -44.18 -24.14 -56.72
N ARG A 877 -42.94 -24.38 -56.25
CA ARG A 877 -41.75 -24.43 -57.12
C ARG A 877 -41.25 -25.87 -57.27
N PRO A 878 -41.83 -26.68 -58.18
CA PRO A 878 -41.23 -27.96 -58.55
C PRO A 878 -40.04 -27.74 -59.48
N SER A 879 -39.01 -28.58 -59.32
CA SER A 879 -37.98 -28.78 -60.33
C SER A 879 -38.59 -29.24 -61.65
N THR A 880 -38.40 -28.51 -62.74
CA THR A 880 -38.37 -29.07 -64.11
C THR A 880 -37.79 -28.04 -65.09
N THR A 881 -36.74 -28.49 -65.80
CA THR A 881 -36.33 -28.17 -67.18
C THR A 881 -36.37 -26.72 -67.71
N GLN A 882 -35.19 -26.28 -68.16
CA GLN A 882 -34.93 -25.41 -69.31
C GLN A 882 -36.14 -24.70 -69.93
N ASP A 883 -36.22 -23.38 -69.70
CA ASP A 883 -36.37 -22.43 -70.80
C ASP A 883 -35.95 -21.03 -70.35
N HIS A 884 -35.25 -20.33 -71.23
CA HIS A 884 -34.77 -18.97 -71.04
C HIS A 884 -35.95 -18.00 -70.91
N VAL A 885 -36.31 -17.68 -69.68
CA VAL A 885 -37.01 -16.43 -69.36
C VAL A 885 -35.97 -15.50 -68.74
N GLU A 886 -35.69 -14.37 -69.41
CA GLU A 886 -35.04 -13.24 -68.77
C GLU A 886 -35.95 -12.75 -67.62
N ILE A 887 -35.73 -13.32 -66.45
CA ILE A 887 -36.28 -12.82 -65.20
C ILE A 887 -35.39 -11.64 -64.82
N GLU A 888 -35.90 -10.41 -64.94
CA GLU A 888 -35.32 -9.28 -64.21
C GLU A 888 -35.15 -9.71 -62.75
N PRO A 889 -33.93 -9.64 -62.18
CA PRO A 889 -33.71 -10.10 -60.82
C PRO A 889 -34.58 -9.28 -59.88
N ASP A 890 -35.54 -9.95 -59.25
CA ASP A 890 -36.45 -9.36 -58.28
C ASP A 890 -35.61 -8.75 -57.14
N LYS A 891 -35.75 -7.44 -56.91
CA LYS A 891 -34.73 -6.60 -56.26
C LYS A 891 -34.71 -6.64 -54.72
N ASP A 892 -35.43 -7.54 -54.06
CA ASP A 892 -35.56 -7.58 -52.58
C ASP A 892 -35.66 -9.03 -52.02
N VAL A 893 -34.77 -9.94 -52.43
CA VAL A 893 -34.83 -11.38 -52.07
C VAL A 893 -34.61 -11.62 -50.57
N LEU A 894 -33.70 -10.87 -49.93
CA LEU A 894 -33.29 -11.09 -48.54
C LEU A 894 -34.36 -10.66 -47.52
N ALA A 895 -35.12 -9.61 -47.84
CA ALA A 895 -36.19 -9.10 -46.98
C ALA A 895 -37.38 -10.06 -46.93
N GLY A 896 -37.83 -10.57 -48.09
CA GLY A 896 -38.86 -11.60 -48.17
C GLY A 896 -38.45 -12.91 -47.50
N LEU A 897 -37.18 -13.32 -47.65
CA LEU A 897 -36.63 -14.49 -46.96
C LEU A 897 -36.64 -14.31 -45.43
N SER A 898 -36.12 -13.19 -44.93
CA SER A 898 -36.12 -12.85 -43.50
C SER A 898 -37.53 -12.93 -42.91
N GLN A 899 -38.53 -12.41 -43.64
CA GLN A 899 -39.92 -12.46 -43.24
C GLN A 899 -40.47 -13.89 -43.19
N ASN A 900 -40.30 -14.66 -44.24
CA ASN A 900 -40.80 -16.04 -44.34
C ASN A 900 -40.21 -16.94 -43.25
N VAL A 901 -38.89 -16.85 -43.03
CA VAL A 901 -38.21 -17.59 -41.95
C VAL A 901 -38.76 -17.16 -40.60
N THR A 902 -38.92 -15.85 -40.35
CA THR A 902 -39.46 -15.35 -39.08
C THR A 902 -40.87 -15.89 -38.79
N ILE A 903 -41.77 -15.84 -39.78
CA ILE A 903 -43.14 -16.36 -39.66
C ILE A 903 -43.15 -17.85 -39.31
N LEU A 904 -42.41 -18.66 -40.07
CA LEU A 904 -42.36 -20.10 -39.88
C LEU A 904 -41.69 -20.48 -38.54
N THR A 905 -40.61 -19.82 -38.16
CA THR A 905 -39.93 -20.07 -36.88
C THR A 905 -40.81 -19.72 -35.69
N LEU A 906 -41.49 -18.56 -35.72
CA LEU A 906 -42.40 -18.16 -34.63
C LEU A 906 -43.63 -19.08 -34.57
N ALA A 907 -44.19 -19.48 -35.73
CA ALA A 907 -45.28 -20.45 -35.78
C ALA A 907 -44.87 -21.80 -35.19
N ASN A 908 -43.67 -22.31 -35.51
CA ASN A 908 -43.11 -23.50 -34.88
C ASN A 908 -42.96 -23.32 -33.37
N TYR A 909 -42.44 -22.18 -32.92
CA TYR A 909 -42.19 -21.91 -31.51
C TYR A 909 -43.50 -21.91 -30.69
N PHE A 910 -44.54 -21.21 -31.14
CA PHE A 910 -45.81 -21.11 -30.40
C PHE A 910 -46.69 -22.37 -30.55
N LEU A 911 -46.87 -22.89 -31.76
CA LEU A 911 -47.77 -24.01 -32.06
C LEU A 911 -47.16 -25.39 -31.80
N GLY A 912 -45.83 -25.50 -31.80
CA GLY A 912 -45.12 -26.77 -31.67
C GLY A 912 -45.20 -27.68 -32.91
N ASN A 913 -45.78 -27.21 -34.02
CA ASN A 913 -45.93 -28.01 -35.23
C ASN A 913 -44.60 -28.09 -36.01
N GLU A 914 -44.11 -29.31 -36.21
CA GLU A 914 -42.82 -29.63 -36.84
C GLU A 914 -42.69 -29.12 -38.28
N LYS A 915 -43.78 -29.10 -39.05
CA LYS A 915 -43.76 -28.69 -40.47
C LYS A 915 -43.23 -27.27 -40.67
N TYR A 916 -43.54 -26.36 -39.74
CA TYR A 916 -43.09 -24.97 -39.81
C TYR A 916 -41.60 -24.86 -39.49
N GLY A 917 -41.08 -25.65 -38.53
CA GLY A 917 -39.66 -25.67 -38.19
C GLY A 917 -38.81 -26.23 -39.32
N GLN A 918 -39.27 -27.31 -39.93
CA GLN A 918 -38.65 -27.90 -41.12
C GLN A 918 -38.67 -26.94 -42.31
N GLY A 919 -39.80 -26.26 -42.56
CA GLY A 919 -39.91 -25.25 -43.62
C GLY A 919 -38.95 -24.08 -43.44
N ALA A 920 -38.84 -23.54 -42.21
CA ALA A 920 -37.92 -22.46 -41.90
C ALA A 920 -36.45 -22.88 -42.10
N ALA A 921 -36.07 -24.06 -41.61
CA ALA A 921 -34.72 -24.60 -41.77
C ALA A 921 -34.36 -24.85 -43.24
N ASN A 922 -35.30 -25.37 -44.04
CA ASN A 922 -35.09 -25.58 -45.48
C ASN A 922 -34.90 -24.26 -46.23
N LEU A 923 -35.65 -23.21 -45.90
CA LEU A 923 -35.43 -21.88 -46.48
C LEU A 923 -34.02 -21.36 -46.16
N ILE A 924 -33.55 -21.55 -44.93
CA ILE A 924 -32.18 -21.18 -44.53
C ILE A 924 -31.15 -22.00 -45.32
N ARG A 925 -31.32 -23.33 -45.41
CA ARG A 925 -30.42 -24.21 -46.15
C ARG A 925 -30.28 -23.78 -47.61
N MET A 926 -31.41 -23.54 -48.28
CA MET A 926 -31.48 -23.15 -49.69
C MET A 926 -30.82 -21.80 -49.99
N HIS A 927 -30.88 -20.85 -49.05
CA HIS A 927 -30.43 -19.48 -49.30
C HIS A 927 -29.06 -19.15 -48.71
N PHE A 928 -28.64 -19.85 -47.64
CA PHE A 928 -27.39 -19.56 -46.94
C PHE A 928 -26.38 -20.73 -46.95
N LEU A 929 -26.80 -22.00 -47.08
CA LEU A 929 -25.90 -23.15 -46.86
C LEU A 929 -25.62 -24.04 -48.09
N ASN A 930 -26.38 -23.92 -49.20
CA ASN A 930 -26.25 -24.62 -50.50
C ASN A 930 -25.24 -25.80 -50.58
N GLU A 931 -25.74 -27.02 -50.40
CA GLU A 931 -25.14 -28.22 -50.99
C GLU A 931 -25.44 -28.19 -52.51
N TYR A 932 -24.47 -27.82 -53.38
CA TYR A 932 -24.21 -28.29 -54.78
C TYR A 932 -23.33 -27.32 -55.62
N GLU A 933 -22.09 -27.76 -55.90
CA GLU A 933 -21.14 -27.54 -57.04
C GLU A 933 -20.53 -26.16 -57.51
N PRO A 934 -19.34 -26.18 -58.20
CA PRO A 934 -18.28 -25.17 -58.01
C PRO A 934 -17.86 -24.19 -59.15
N MET A 935 -16.99 -23.21 -58.78
CA MET A 935 -16.12 -22.25 -59.56
C MET A 935 -16.78 -20.95 -60.10
N ARG A 936 -16.16 -19.76 -60.28
CA ARG A 936 -14.78 -19.12 -60.32
C ARG A 936 -14.98 -17.62 -59.92
N GLY A 937 -14.10 -16.90 -59.21
CA GLY A 937 -12.88 -16.22 -59.70
C GLY A 937 -13.05 -14.69 -59.78
N ASP A 938 -12.17 -13.93 -59.10
CA ASP A 938 -11.86 -12.49 -59.26
C ASP A 938 -12.78 -11.39 -58.67
N LEU A 939 -12.58 -11.01 -57.40
CA LEU A 939 -12.95 -9.65 -56.92
C LEU A 939 -12.21 -9.16 -55.64
N LEU A 940 -11.03 -9.71 -55.30
CA LEU A 940 -10.42 -9.47 -53.98
C LEU A 940 -9.12 -8.68 -53.95
N ASP A 941 -8.67 -8.08 -55.06
CA ASP A 941 -7.35 -7.43 -55.14
C ASP A 941 -7.36 -5.89 -55.29
N PHE A 942 -8.47 -5.20 -54.96
CA PHE A 942 -8.53 -3.73 -55.21
C PHE A 942 -8.82 -2.80 -54.03
N LEU A 943 -8.96 -3.27 -52.78
CA LEU A 943 -9.36 -2.35 -51.68
C LEU A 943 -8.56 -2.51 -50.38
N SER A 944 -7.23 -2.34 -50.45
CA SER A 944 -6.39 -2.21 -49.25
C SER A 944 -5.66 -0.87 -49.15
N ASP A 945 -6.37 0.26 -49.18
CA ASP A 945 -5.77 1.48 -48.59
C ASP A 945 -6.71 2.62 -48.14
N GLN A 946 -7.99 2.33 -47.87
CA GLN A 946 -8.93 3.30 -47.31
C GLN A 946 -9.32 2.95 -45.86
N GLY A 947 -8.31 2.98 -44.98
CA GLY A 947 -8.45 3.61 -43.66
C GLY A 947 -9.51 3.15 -42.65
N TYR A 948 -9.76 1.85 -42.44
CA TYR A 948 -10.30 1.29 -41.18
C TYR A 948 -9.81 -0.17 -40.99
N ALA A 949 -8.51 -0.36 -40.72
CA ALA A 949 -7.94 -1.70 -40.54
C ALA A 949 -7.86 -2.10 -39.05
N PHE A 950 -8.57 -3.18 -38.71
CA PHE A 950 -8.48 -3.89 -37.43
C PHE A 950 -7.14 -4.64 -37.30
N PRO A 951 -6.47 -4.67 -36.13
CA PRO A 951 -5.33 -5.55 -35.92
C PRO A 951 -5.80 -6.96 -35.51
N ASN A 952 -5.52 -7.94 -36.38
CA ASN A 952 -5.38 -9.38 -36.13
C ASN A 952 -6.43 -10.07 -35.24
N ARG A 953 -7.42 -10.70 -35.89
CA ARG A 953 -7.70 -12.13 -35.66
C ARG A 953 -7.42 -12.87 -36.97
N GLN A 954 -6.43 -13.76 -36.98
CA GLN A 954 -6.36 -14.81 -37.99
C GLN A 954 -7.54 -15.75 -37.73
N VAL A 955 -8.71 -15.43 -38.28
CA VAL A 955 -9.70 -16.47 -38.54
C VAL A 955 -9.10 -17.32 -39.66
N SER A 956 -8.91 -18.61 -39.39
CA SER A 956 -8.45 -19.57 -40.39
C SER A 956 -9.32 -19.46 -41.64
N ARG A 957 -8.76 -18.93 -42.73
CA ARG A 957 -9.36 -18.95 -44.07
C ARG A 957 -9.45 -20.40 -44.56
N LYS A 958 -10.48 -21.11 -44.15
CA LYS A 958 -10.94 -22.33 -44.84
C LYS A 958 -12.46 -22.33 -44.78
N TYR A 959 -13.06 -22.54 -45.96
CA TYR A 959 -14.51 -22.51 -46.28
C TYR A 959 -15.05 -21.07 -46.35
N SER A 960 -15.73 -20.60 -47.42
CA SER A 960 -16.54 -21.31 -48.41
C SER A 960 -16.52 -20.62 -49.80
N ARG A 961 -16.86 -21.37 -50.84
CA ARG A 961 -17.29 -20.88 -52.16
C ARG A 961 -18.82 -21.06 -52.22
N HIS A 962 -19.54 -20.10 -52.84
CA HIS A 962 -20.84 -20.21 -53.54
C HIS A 962 -21.94 -19.20 -53.16
N ARG A 963 -22.52 -18.62 -54.23
CA ARG A 963 -23.61 -17.64 -54.38
C ARG A 963 -23.50 -16.30 -53.61
N THR A 964 -23.20 -15.24 -54.35
CA THR A 964 -23.26 -13.84 -53.90
C THR A 964 -24.72 -13.41 -53.68
N LEU A 965 -25.13 -13.26 -52.41
CA LEU A 965 -26.23 -12.36 -52.07
C LEU A 965 -25.87 -10.95 -52.59
N ASN A 966 -26.81 -10.27 -53.24
CA ASN A 966 -26.57 -8.94 -53.77
C ASN A 966 -26.22 -7.98 -52.61
N THR A 967 -25.07 -7.31 -52.69
CA THR A 967 -24.58 -6.40 -51.64
C THR A 967 -25.52 -5.21 -51.39
N SER A 968 -26.34 -4.84 -52.39
CA SER A 968 -27.40 -3.84 -52.21
C SER A 968 -28.50 -4.31 -51.25
N ASP A 969 -28.83 -5.60 -51.23
CA ASP A 969 -29.93 -6.14 -50.43
C ASP A 969 -29.48 -6.29 -48.98
N LEU A 970 -28.22 -6.67 -48.76
CA LEU A 970 -27.58 -6.77 -47.45
C LEU A 970 -27.55 -5.41 -46.73
N THR A 971 -27.26 -4.32 -47.42
CA THR A 971 -27.14 -2.97 -46.83
C THR A 971 -28.48 -2.29 -46.53
N ARG A 972 -29.59 -2.91 -46.94
CA ARG A 972 -30.94 -2.31 -46.88
C ARG A 972 -31.94 -3.12 -46.05
N THR A 973 -31.56 -4.30 -45.58
CA THR A 973 -32.45 -5.26 -44.89
C THR A 973 -32.08 -5.42 -43.43
N ASP A 974 -33.04 -5.25 -42.53
CA ASP A 974 -32.85 -5.60 -41.12
C ASP A 974 -32.81 -7.13 -40.95
N LEU A 975 -31.68 -7.64 -40.46
CA LEU A 975 -31.44 -9.07 -40.23
C LEU A 975 -31.62 -9.49 -38.77
N SER A 976 -31.85 -8.55 -37.86
CA SER A 976 -31.82 -8.81 -36.43
C SER A 976 -32.86 -9.85 -35.99
N SER A 977 -34.07 -9.83 -36.55
CA SER A 977 -35.11 -10.85 -36.31
C SER A 977 -34.75 -12.22 -36.92
N LEU A 978 -34.16 -12.24 -38.12
CA LEU A 978 -33.71 -13.47 -38.78
C LEU A 978 -32.61 -14.16 -37.96
N LEU A 979 -31.64 -13.41 -37.44
CA LEU A 979 -30.56 -13.95 -36.62
C LEU A 979 -31.10 -14.58 -35.32
N ASP A 980 -32.10 -13.97 -34.69
CA ASP A 980 -32.77 -14.58 -33.55
C ASP A 980 -33.58 -15.83 -33.91
N CYS A 981 -34.24 -15.83 -35.06
CA CYS A 981 -34.92 -17.02 -35.56
C CYS A 981 -33.93 -18.16 -35.84
N ILE A 982 -32.74 -17.87 -36.37
CA ILE A 982 -31.66 -18.86 -36.53
C ILE A 982 -31.23 -19.43 -35.15
N ARG A 983 -31.06 -18.57 -34.13
CA ARG A 983 -30.79 -19.02 -32.75
C ARG A 983 -31.91 -19.91 -32.21
N LEU A 984 -33.17 -19.54 -32.40
CA LEU A 984 -34.33 -20.32 -31.97
C LEU A 984 -34.41 -21.69 -32.67
N LEU A 985 -34.18 -21.74 -33.98
CA LEU A 985 -34.13 -23.00 -34.74
C LEU A 985 -32.98 -23.89 -34.27
N ARG A 986 -31.81 -23.31 -33.97
CA ARG A 986 -30.69 -24.05 -33.40
C ARG A 986 -31.02 -24.64 -32.03
N ARG A 987 -31.66 -23.87 -31.14
CA ARG A 987 -32.09 -24.33 -29.80
C ARG A 987 -33.16 -25.43 -29.83
N ARG A 988 -33.84 -25.60 -30.97
CA ARG A 988 -34.86 -26.64 -31.21
C ARG A 988 -34.36 -27.78 -32.11
N ASP A 989 -33.06 -27.81 -32.38
CA ASP A 989 -32.38 -28.82 -33.20
C ASP A 989 -32.90 -28.94 -34.65
N TRP A 990 -33.56 -27.89 -35.18
CA TRP A 990 -33.90 -27.81 -36.60
C TRP A 990 -32.69 -27.51 -37.49
N LEU A 991 -31.66 -26.89 -36.88
CA LEU A 991 -30.34 -26.68 -37.47
C LEU A 991 -29.30 -27.44 -36.64
N THR A 992 -28.45 -28.20 -37.33
CA THR A 992 -27.31 -28.89 -36.73
C THR A 992 -26.26 -27.90 -36.24
N HIS A 993 -25.37 -28.35 -35.34
CA HIS A 993 -24.26 -27.52 -34.87
C HIS A 993 -23.37 -27.03 -36.02
N ARG A 994 -23.10 -27.91 -37.01
CA ARG A 994 -22.32 -27.57 -38.19
C ARG A 994 -22.98 -26.47 -39.02
N GLU A 995 -24.27 -26.63 -39.36
CA GLU A 995 -25.04 -25.63 -40.10
C GLU A 995 -25.06 -24.27 -39.39
N TYR A 996 -25.16 -24.26 -38.06
CA TYR A 996 -25.12 -23.03 -37.28
C TYR A 996 -23.75 -22.35 -37.30
N VAL A 997 -22.65 -23.11 -37.22
CA VAL A 997 -21.28 -22.59 -37.35
C VAL A 997 -21.04 -22.02 -38.74
N ASP A 998 -21.53 -22.70 -39.78
CA ASP A 998 -21.42 -22.23 -41.17
C ASP A 998 -22.20 -20.91 -41.35
N LEU A 999 -23.39 -20.78 -40.76
CA LEU A 999 -24.15 -19.52 -40.74
C LEU A 999 -23.41 -18.40 -39.99
N GLN A 1000 -22.76 -18.71 -38.87
CA GLN A 1000 -21.93 -17.74 -38.15
C GLN A 1000 -20.75 -17.26 -39.01
N ALA A 1001 -20.11 -18.16 -39.76
CA ALA A 1001 -19.04 -17.80 -40.69
C ALA A 1001 -19.56 -16.89 -41.82
N THR A 1002 -20.69 -17.22 -42.44
CA THR A 1002 -21.32 -16.37 -43.47
C THR A 1002 -21.66 -14.98 -42.94
N MET A 1003 -22.23 -14.89 -41.73
CA MET A 1003 -22.53 -13.59 -41.10
C MET A 1003 -21.26 -12.81 -40.74
N ALA A 1004 -20.15 -13.49 -40.42
CA ALA A 1004 -18.88 -12.83 -40.17
C ALA A 1004 -18.31 -12.20 -41.45
N GLU A 1005 -18.45 -12.85 -42.61
CA GLU A 1005 -18.06 -12.28 -43.91
C GLU A 1005 -18.90 -11.04 -44.25
N PHE A 1006 -20.21 -11.09 -44.00
CA PHE A 1006 -21.11 -9.94 -44.20
C PHE A 1006 -20.78 -8.77 -43.28
N LEU A 1007 -20.46 -9.09 -42.02
CA LEU A 1007 -20.01 -8.12 -41.04
C LEU A 1007 -18.69 -7.47 -41.47
N GLU A 1008 -17.72 -8.26 -41.96
CA GLU A 1008 -16.46 -7.74 -42.50
C GLU A 1008 -16.68 -6.81 -43.70
N TYR A 1009 -17.57 -7.17 -44.62
CA TYR A 1009 -17.93 -6.31 -45.76
C TYR A 1009 -18.56 -4.98 -45.29
N LEU A 1010 -19.49 -5.01 -44.34
CA LEU A 1010 -20.14 -3.80 -43.82
C LEU A 1010 -19.18 -2.85 -43.11
N ILE A 1011 -18.15 -3.36 -42.45
CA ILE A 1011 -17.20 -2.50 -41.71
C ILE A 1011 -16.02 -2.03 -42.56
N THR A 1012 -15.71 -2.72 -43.67
CA THR A 1012 -14.53 -2.40 -44.51
C THR A 1012 -14.86 -1.77 -45.87
N SER A 1013 -16.06 -2.01 -46.42
CA SER A 1013 -16.41 -1.52 -47.75
C SER A 1013 -16.67 -0.01 -47.80
N PRO A 1014 -16.40 0.68 -48.92
CA PRO A 1014 -16.75 2.10 -49.10
C PRO A 1014 -18.24 2.38 -48.86
N THR A 1015 -19.12 1.48 -49.29
CA THR A 1015 -20.58 1.56 -49.07
C THR A 1015 -20.93 1.50 -47.59
N GLY A 1016 -20.37 0.54 -46.85
CA GLY A 1016 -20.59 0.41 -45.41
C GLY A 1016 -20.06 1.61 -44.62
N ILE A 1017 -18.89 2.12 -44.98
CA ILE A 1017 -18.33 3.35 -44.39
C ILE A 1017 -19.26 4.55 -44.62
N HIS A 1018 -19.82 4.69 -45.83
CA HIS A 1018 -20.76 5.75 -46.14
C HIS A 1018 -22.05 5.62 -45.32
N LEU A 1019 -22.63 4.43 -45.21
CA LEU A 1019 -23.83 4.17 -44.41
C LEU A 1019 -23.61 4.51 -42.93
N ALA A 1020 -22.46 4.12 -42.37
CA ALA A 1020 -22.11 4.46 -40.99
C ALA A 1020 -22.09 5.97 -40.72
N GLN A 1021 -21.83 6.81 -41.72
CA GLN A 1021 -21.72 8.27 -41.56
C GLN A 1021 -23.07 8.99 -41.60
N MET A 1022 -24.09 8.35 -42.16
CA MET A 1022 -25.35 9.00 -42.42
C MET A 1022 -26.12 9.32 -41.15
N SER A 1023 -26.79 10.48 -41.16
CA SER A 1023 -27.51 11.01 -40.00
C SER A 1023 -28.99 10.62 -39.95
N ASP A 1024 -29.48 9.84 -40.91
CA ASP A 1024 -30.86 9.40 -40.99
C ASP A 1024 -31.02 7.93 -40.59
N TYR A 1025 -32.22 7.38 -40.83
CA TYR A 1025 -32.59 6.00 -40.53
C TYR A 1025 -31.61 4.95 -41.06
N ARG A 1026 -30.86 5.22 -42.14
CA ARG A 1026 -29.93 4.26 -42.76
C ARG A 1026 -28.65 4.11 -41.93
N GLY A 1027 -28.20 5.17 -41.26
CA GLY A 1027 -27.07 5.11 -40.32
C GLY A 1027 -27.43 4.34 -39.04
N VAL A 1028 -28.67 4.49 -38.58
CA VAL A 1028 -29.19 3.73 -37.42
C VAL A 1028 -29.39 2.25 -37.78
N LEU A 1029 -29.91 1.97 -38.99
CA LEU A 1029 -30.01 0.61 -39.51
C LEU A 1029 -28.63 -0.05 -39.60
N TYR A 1030 -27.61 0.67 -40.09
CA TYR A 1030 -26.23 0.19 -40.10
C TYR A 1030 -25.77 -0.24 -38.70
N ASP A 1031 -25.99 0.61 -37.69
CA ASP A 1031 -25.61 0.29 -36.30
C ASP A 1031 -26.37 -0.93 -35.75
N LEU A 1032 -27.66 -1.06 -36.06
CA LEU A 1032 -28.49 -2.22 -35.70
C LEU A 1032 -27.98 -3.51 -36.37
N GLN A 1033 -27.62 -3.44 -37.65
CA GLN A 1033 -27.07 -4.58 -38.39
C GLN A 1033 -25.72 -5.02 -37.81
N VAL A 1034 -24.79 -4.08 -37.63
CA VAL A 1034 -23.45 -4.39 -37.13
C VAL A 1034 -23.51 -4.94 -35.70
N THR A 1035 -24.34 -4.35 -34.82
CA THR A 1035 -24.48 -4.86 -33.44
C THR A 1035 -25.15 -6.23 -33.37
N SER A 1036 -26.21 -6.47 -34.14
CA SER A 1036 -26.89 -7.77 -34.16
C SER A 1036 -26.02 -8.90 -34.74
N MET A 1037 -25.27 -8.61 -35.81
CA MET A 1037 -24.30 -9.56 -36.38
C MET A 1037 -23.10 -9.79 -35.47
N ALA A 1038 -22.51 -8.74 -34.89
CA ALA A 1038 -21.42 -8.89 -33.92
C ALA A 1038 -21.86 -9.73 -32.71
N ALA A 1039 -23.10 -9.58 -32.25
CA ALA A 1039 -23.66 -10.43 -31.20
C ALA A 1039 -23.86 -11.89 -31.66
N PHE A 1040 -24.14 -12.12 -32.95
CA PHE A 1040 -24.32 -13.45 -33.52
C PHE A 1040 -23.01 -14.19 -33.78
N THR A 1041 -21.96 -13.46 -34.17
CA THR A 1041 -20.63 -13.99 -34.49
C THR A 1041 -19.65 -14.01 -33.29
N ASP A 1042 -20.14 -13.67 -32.10
CA ASP A 1042 -19.36 -13.56 -30.85
C ASP A 1042 -18.21 -12.51 -30.90
N ASP A 1043 -18.35 -11.46 -31.73
CA ASP A 1043 -17.44 -10.31 -31.74
C ASP A 1043 -17.84 -9.26 -30.70
N VAL A 1044 -17.59 -9.59 -29.43
CA VAL A 1044 -17.90 -8.74 -28.27
C VAL A 1044 -17.21 -7.38 -28.34
N ARG A 1045 -15.99 -7.30 -28.90
CA ARG A 1045 -15.28 -6.01 -29.01
C ARG A 1045 -15.96 -5.08 -30.00
N LEU A 1046 -16.31 -5.60 -31.18
CA LEU A 1046 -17.02 -4.81 -32.17
C LEU A 1046 -18.40 -4.39 -31.63
N PHE A 1047 -19.09 -5.31 -30.95
CA PHE A 1047 -20.34 -5.02 -30.25
C PHE A 1047 -20.21 -3.83 -29.30
N LEU A 1048 -19.26 -3.89 -28.35
CA LEU A 1048 -19.02 -2.83 -27.37
C LEU A 1048 -18.66 -1.51 -28.03
N ARG A 1049 -17.81 -1.52 -29.06
CA ARG A 1049 -17.40 -0.30 -29.77
C ARG A 1049 -18.58 0.37 -30.45
N VAL A 1050 -19.41 -0.38 -31.16
CA VAL A 1050 -20.57 0.17 -31.86
C VAL A 1050 -21.62 0.64 -30.86
N ALA A 1051 -21.92 -0.14 -29.80
CA ALA A 1051 -22.84 0.28 -28.75
C ALA A 1051 -22.42 1.62 -28.09
N ASN A 1052 -21.13 1.79 -27.79
CA ASN A 1052 -20.60 3.07 -27.29
C ASN A 1052 -20.67 4.20 -28.33
N ARG A 1053 -20.44 3.89 -29.61
CA ARG A 1053 -20.55 4.85 -30.71
C ARG A 1053 -21.99 5.34 -30.90
N CYS A 1054 -22.98 4.47 -30.73
CA CYS A 1054 -24.41 4.82 -30.85
C CYS A 1054 -24.80 5.94 -29.89
N ARG A 1055 -24.19 6.00 -28.70
CA ARG A 1055 -24.41 7.06 -27.72
C ARG A 1055 -24.01 8.45 -28.25
N MET A 1056 -22.91 8.54 -28.98
CA MET A 1056 -22.52 9.80 -29.63
C MET A 1056 -23.47 10.18 -30.77
N ARG A 1057 -24.00 9.19 -31.51
CA ARG A 1057 -24.95 9.42 -32.61
C ARG A 1057 -26.29 10.02 -32.13
N ILE A 1058 -26.74 9.71 -30.91
CA ILE A 1058 -27.94 10.32 -30.31
C ILE A 1058 -27.88 11.87 -30.37
N GLY A 1059 -26.69 12.44 -30.23
CA GLY A 1059 -26.48 13.88 -30.35
C GLY A 1059 -26.86 14.47 -31.72
N LYS A 1060 -26.78 13.72 -32.83
CA LYS A 1060 -27.16 14.22 -34.17
C LYS A 1060 -28.68 14.37 -34.37
N GLY A 1061 -29.49 13.84 -33.45
CA GLY A 1061 -30.95 13.91 -33.50
C GLY A 1061 -31.61 12.76 -34.23
N PHE A 1062 -32.94 12.82 -34.33
CA PHE A 1062 -33.80 11.69 -34.75
C PHE A 1062 -34.69 11.99 -35.96
N LYS A 1063 -34.80 13.25 -36.38
CA LYS A 1063 -35.70 13.70 -37.45
C LYS A 1063 -35.04 13.54 -38.82
N VAL A 1064 -35.81 13.06 -39.80
CA VAL A 1064 -35.38 12.99 -41.20
C VAL A 1064 -35.87 14.24 -41.92
N THR A 1065 -34.97 15.10 -42.38
CA THR A 1065 -35.32 16.34 -43.10
C THR A 1065 -35.31 16.10 -44.61
N TYR A 1066 -36.48 16.13 -45.26
CA TYR A 1066 -36.59 16.19 -46.72
C TYR A 1066 -36.91 17.63 -47.14
N ILE A 1067 -36.26 18.12 -48.19
CA ILE A 1067 -36.42 19.49 -48.69
C ILE A 1067 -37.83 19.65 -49.26
N ASP A 1068 -38.62 20.45 -48.54
CA ASP A 1068 -39.72 21.32 -48.97
C ASP A 1068 -40.66 20.81 -50.09
N ASP A 1069 -41.75 20.12 -49.71
CA ASP A 1069 -43.02 20.22 -50.41
C ASP A 1069 -44.19 19.77 -49.51
N LYS A 1070 -45.29 20.56 -49.47
CA LYS A 1070 -46.48 20.28 -48.63
C LYS A 1070 -47.17 18.97 -48.97
N GLU A 1071 -46.86 18.36 -50.12
CA GLU A 1071 -47.41 17.07 -50.57
C GLU A 1071 -46.76 15.83 -49.93
N ASN A 1072 -45.70 15.94 -49.12
CA ASN A 1072 -44.89 14.77 -48.72
C ASN A 1072 -44.74 14.49 -47.21
N TRP A 1073 -45.61 15.04 -46.36
CA TRP A 1073 -45.57 14.84 -44.90
C TRP A 1073 -45.62 13.36 -44.48
N ARG A 1074 -46.35 12.51 -45.23
CA ARG A 1074 -46.46 11.07 -44.95
C ARG A 1074 -45.11 10.36 -45.06
N VAL A 1075 -44.26 10.77 -46.00
CA VAL A 1075 -42.93 10.19 -46.19
C VAL A 1075 -41.98 10.63 -45.07
N GLN A 1076 -42.02 11.92 -44.71
CA GLN A 1076 -41.22 12.43 -43.60
C GLN A 1076 -41.63 11.76 -42.27
N PHE A 1077 -42.93 11.68 -42.00
CA PHE A 1077 -43.50 10.94 -40.87
C PHE A 1077 -43.07 9.49 -40.88
N HIS A 1078 -43.16 8.84 -42.04
CA HIS A 1078 -42.79 7.44 -42.21
C HIS A 1078 -41.32 7.18 -41.87
N TYR A 1079 -40.39 7.90 -42.49
CA TYR A 1079 -38.95 7.68 -42.28
C TYR A 1079 -38.48 8.16 -40.90
N THR A 1080 -39.12 9.15 -40.31
CA THR A 1080 -38.87 9.55 -38.91
C THR A 1080 -39.33 8.44 -37.95
N THR A 1081 -40.56 7.93 -38.15
CA THR A 1081 -41.07 6.79 -37.37
C THR A 1081 -40.18 5.56 -37.54
N LEU A 1082 -39.71 5.29 -38.76
CA LEU A 1082 -38.81 4.18 -39.07
C LEU A 1082 -37.44 4.34 -38.38
N SER A 1083 -36.88 5.55 -38.41
CA SER A 1083 -35.63 5.85 -37.71
C SER A 1083 -35.77 5.58 -36.21
N LEU A 1084 -36.88 6.01 -35.60
CA LEU A 1084 -37.17 5.78 -34.18
C LEU A 1084 -37.40 4.30 -33.87
N GLN A 1085 -37.99 3.53 -34.79
CA GLN A 1085 -38.10 2.08 -34.65
C GLN A 1085 -36.74 1.40 -34.64
N TYR A 1086 -35.83 1.74 -35.57
CA TYR A 1086 -34.48 1.17 -35.55
C TYR A 1086 -33.70 1.56 -34.29
N TRP A 1087 -33.85 2.79 -33.81
CA TRP A 1087 -33.28 3.21 -32.52
C TRP A 1087 -33.82 2.39 -31.35
N THR A 1088 -35.12 2.12 -31.34
CA THR A 1088 -35.79 1.35 -30.30
C THR A 1088 -35.36 -0.12 -30.34
N SER A 1089 -35.29 -0.73 -31.54
CA SER A 1089 -34.77 -2.10 -31.74
C SER A 1089 -33.29 -2.23 -31.34
N LEU A 1090 -32.48 -1.23 -31.67
CA LEU A 1090 -31.07 -1.17 -31.26
C LEU A 1090 -30.92 -1.04 -29.75
N ALA A 1091 -31.71 -0.18 -29.10
CA ALA A 1091 -31.74 -0.04 -27.65
C ALA A 1091 -32.13 -1.35 -26.95
N ARG A 1092 -33.19 -2.01 -27.47
CA ARG A 1092 -33.63 -3.34 -27.02
C ARG A 1092 -32.52 -4.37 -27.14
N GLY A 1093 -31.87 -4.42 -28.30
CA GLY A 1093 -30.74 -5.31 -28.57
C GLY A 1093 -29.56 -5.16 -27.62
N ILE A 1094 -29.22 -3.91 -27.30
CA ILE A 1094 -28.15 -3.59 -26.36
C ILE A 1094 -28.53 -3.98 -24.93
N GLN A 1095 -29.78 -3.74 -24.51
CA GLN A 1095 -30.27 -4.14 -23.18
C GLN A 1095 -30.28 -5.67 -23.01
N HIS A 1096 -30.77 -6.40 -24.04
CA HIS A 1096 -30.84 -7.86 -24.00
C HIS A 1096 -29.47 -8.51 -23.95
N SER A 1097 -28.49 -7.98 -24.67
CA SER A 1097 -27.12 -8.51 -24.67
C SER A 1097 -26.45 -8.47 -23.29
N ARG A 1098 -26.85 -7.52 -22.42
CA ARG A 1098 -26.24 -7.22 -21.11
C ARG A 1098 -24.72 -6.97 -21.17
N ALA A 1099 -24.18 -6.70 -22.35
CA ALA A 1099 -22.75 -6.55 -22.60
C ALA A 1099 -22.28 -5.10 -22.50
N ALA A 1100 -23.10 -4.15 -22.95
CA ALA A 1100 -22.79 -2.73 -23.00
C ALA A 1100 -23.72 -1.92 -22.10
N LYS A 1101 -23.34 -0.67 -21.80
CA LYS A 1101 -24.24 0.28 -21.15
C LYS A 1101 -25.44 0.55 -22.04
N GLU A 1102 -26.63 0.66 -21.45
CA GLU A 1102 -27.84 0.92 -22.21
C GLU A 1102 -27.85 2.31 -22.84
N ILE A 1103 -28.59 2.44 -23.95
CA ILE A 1103 -28.68 3.69 -24.72
C ILE A 1103 -30.05 4.35 -24.67
N TRP A 1104 -31.07 3.68 -24.10
CA TRP A 1104 -32.47 4.15 -24.09
C TRP A 1104 -32.67 5.44 -23.30
N HIS A 1105 -32.06 5.51 -22.12
CA HIS A 1105 -32.08 6.68 -21.22
C HIS A 1105 -30.82 7.55 -21.32
N TYR A 1106 -29.89 7.20 -22.22
CA TYR A 1106 -28.70 8.03 -22.43
C TYR A 1106 -29.08 9.41 -22.97
N THR A 1107 -28.54 10.45 -22.34
CA THR A 1107 -28.78 11.84 -22.71
C THR A 1107 -27.49 12.42 -23.29
N ALA A 1108 -27.52 12.84 -24.56
CA ALA A 1108 -26.40 13.50 -25.22
C ALA A 1108 -26.23 14.96 -24.73
N ALA A 1109 -25.11 15.61 -25.06
CA ALA A 1109 -24.74 16.95 -24.61
C ALA A 1109 -25.77 18.02 -24.96
N ASN A 1110 -26.49 17.83 -26.06
CA ASN A 1110 -27.55 18.74 -26.50
C ASN A 1110 -28.93 18.41 -25.91
N GLY A 1111 -29.01 17.50 -24.93
CA GLY A 1111 -30.25 17.08 -24.27
C GLY A 1111 -31.03 15.99 -25.02
N ASN A 1112 -30.58 15.55 -26.20
CA ASN A 1112 -31.27 14.51 -26.95
C ASN A 1112 -31.24 13.17 -26.22
N ARG A 1113 -32.39 12.50 -26.18
CA ARG A 1113 -32.60 11.19 -25.54
C ARG A 1113 -33.58 10.36 -26.38
N ILE A 1114 -33.28 9.06 -26.55
CA ILE A 1114 -34.12 8.17 -27.39
C ILE A 1114 -35.52 8.06 -26.78
N SER A 1115 -35.61 7.67 -25.50
CA SER A 1115 -36.88 7.50 -24.77
C SER A 1115 -37.80 8.70 -24.90
N HIS A 1116 -37.28 9.90 -24.62
CA HIS A 1116 -38.07 11.13 -24.70
C HIS A 1116 -38.51 11.44 -26.13
N THR A 1117 -37.62 11.28 -27.12
CA THR A 1117 -37.97 11.59 -28.52
C THR A 1117 -39.01 10.62 -29.07
N VAL A 1118 -38.97 9.35 -28.65
CA VAL A 1118 -40.01 8.38 -29.02
C VAL A 1118 -41.35 8.77 -28.41
N VAL A 1119 -41.37 9.14 -27.13
CA VAL A 1119 -42.61 9.59 -26.46
C VAL A 1119 -43.15 10.88 -27.05
N ASP A 1120 -42.31 11.89 -27.28
CA ASP A 1120 -42.68 13.15 -27.93
C ASP A 1120 -43.25 12.91 -29.35
N HIS A 1121 -42.63 12.02 -30.13
CA HIS A 1121 -43.15 11.64 -31.45
C HIS A 1121 -44.51 10.93 -31.36
N LEU A 1122 -44.71 10.05 -30.38
CA LEU A 1122 -46.00 9.39 -30.15
C LEU A 1122 -47.06 10.39 -29.69
N GLN A 1123 -46.72 11.29 -28.76
CA GLN A 1123 -47.62 12.28 -28.18
C GLN A 1123 -48.09 13.30 -29.21
N SER A 1124 -47.14 13.92 -29.91
CA SER A 1124 -47.44 14.90 -30.96
C SER A 1124 -48.37 14.36 -32.04
N HIS A 1125 -48.25 13.07 -32.39
CA HIS A 1125 -49.12 12.46 -33.39
C HIS A 1125 -50.42 11.90 -32.82
N LEU A 1126 -50.46 11.53 -31.53
CA LEU A 1126 -51.71 11.19 -30.82
C LEU A 1126 -52.65 12.40 -30.78
N ASP A 1127 -52.11 13.56 -30.44
CA ASP A 1127 -52.85 14.83 -30.37
C ASP A 1127 -53.40 15.26 -31.74
N LEU A 1128 -52.74 14.85 -32.83
CA LEU A 1128 -53.18 15.11 -34.19
C LEU A 1128 -54.27 14.14 -34.68
N LEU A 1129 -54.40 12.93 -34.10
CA LEU A 1129 -55.34 11.91 -34.58
C LEU A 1129 -56.79 12.40 -34.74
N PRO A 1130 -57.37 13.22 -33.82
CA PRO A 1130 -58.74 13.72 -33.97
C PRO A 1130 -58.94 14.65 -35.18
N SER A 1131 -57.86 15.28 -35.67
CA SER A 1131 -57.90 16.22 -36.80
C SER A 1131 -57.70 15.56 -38.18
N LEU A 1132 -57.36 14.27 -38.20
CA LEU A 1132 -57.08 13.51 -39.43
C LEU A 1132 -58.34 12.81 -39.96
N SER A 1133 -58.41 12.59 -41.28
CA SER A 1133 -59.46 11.74 -41.87
C SER A 1133 -59.35 10.31 -41.33
N SER A 1134 -60.44 9.53 -41.32
CA SER A 1134 -60.42 8.15 -40.79
C SER A 1134 -59.34 7.26 -41.44
N SER A 1135 -59.10 7.44 -42.74
CA SER A 1135 -58.01 6.72 -43.46
C SER A 1135 -56.61 7.15 -43.01
N GLU A 1136 -56.41 8.44 -42.71
CA GLU A 1136 -55.14 8.98 -42.24
C GLU A 1136 -54.85 8.64 -40.80
N ALA A 1137 -55.86 8.72 -39.93
CA ALA A 1137 -55.75 8.27 -38.56
C ALA A 1137 -55.40 6.78 -38.49
N GLN A 1138 -55.99 5.95 -39.36
CA GLN A 1138 -55.64 4.52 -39.45
C GLN A 1138 -54.21 4.29 -39.95
N PHE A 1139 -53.76 5.04 -40.97
CA PHE A 1139 -52.38 4.98 -41.45
C PHE A 1139 -51.37 5.39 -40.36
N VAL A 1140 -51.62 6.50 -39.65
CA VAL A 1140 -50.75 6.96 -38.55
C VAL A 1140 -50.72 5.92 -37.41
N LYS A 1141 -51.88 5.40 -37.00
CA LYS A 1141 -51.97 4.35 -35.96
C LYS A 1141 -51.20 3.08 -36.35
N SER A 1142 -51.30 2.61 -37.60
CA SER A 1142 -50.58 1.41 -38.04
C SER A 1142 -49.06 1.61 -38.06
N ARG A 1143 -48.59 2.83 -38.37
CA ARG A 1143 -47.16 3.17 -38.34
C ARG A 1143 -46.60 3.36 -36.92
N LEU A 1144 -47.36 3.94 -36.00
CA LEU A 1144 -46.92 4.20 -34.63
C LEU A 1144 -47.05 2.99 -33.70
N ARG A 1145 -48.01 2.09 -33.93
CA ARG A 1145 -48.26 0.95 -33.03
C ARG A 1145 -47.02 0.07 -32.79
N PRO A 1146 -46.25 -0.37 -33.82
CA PRO A 1146 -45.03 -1.14 -33.58
C PRO A 1146 -43.99 -0.35 -32.76
N LEU A 1147 -43.87 0.96 -32.99
CA LEU A 1147 -42.96 1.83 -32.25
C LEU A 1147 -43.39 1.93 -30.78
N ALA A 1148 -44.67 2.17 -30.51
CA ALA A 1148 -45.22 2.34 -29.17
C ALA A 1148 -45.06 1.08 -28.30
N TYR A 1149 -45.40 -0.10 -28.83
CA TYR A 1149 -45.26 -1.35 -28.08
C TYR A 1149 -43.81 -1.82 -27.95
N THR A 1150 -42.95 -1.57 -28.94
CA THR A 1150 -41.51 -1.85 -28.78
C THR A 1150 -40.90 -0.92 -27.73
N ALA A 1151 -41.27 0.37 -27.73
CA ALA A 1151 -40.83 1.33 -26.74
C ALA A 1151 -41.30 0.94 -25.33
N LEU A 1152 -42.55 0.49 -25.17
CA LEU A 1152 -43.08 0.01 -23.91
C LEU A 1152 -42.24 -1.16 -23.35
N ALA A 1153 -41.88 -2.12 -24.19
CA ALA A 1153 -41.05 -3.25 -23.80
C ALA A 1153 -39.62 -2.83 -23.43
N VAL A 1154 -39.02 -1.89 -24.16
CA VAL A 1154 -37.68 -1.35 -23.83
C VAL A 1154 -37.71 -0.60 -22.50
N PHE A 1155 -38.75 0.20 -22.23
CA PHE A 1155 -38.91 0.88 -20.94
C PHE A 1155 -39.06 -0.10 -19.77
N ARG A 1156 -39.83 -1.18 -19.92
CA ARG A 1156 -40.03 -2.19 -18.86
C ARG A 1156 -38.72 -2.85 -18.40
N GLN A 1157 -37.74 -2.94 -19.29
CA GLN A 1157 -36.46 -3.60 -19.04
C GLN A 1157 -35.30 -2.63 -18.78
N ALA A 1158 -35.51 -1.33 -19.02
CA ALA A 1158 -34.52 -0.29 -18.79
C ALA A 1158 -34.30 -0.04 -17.29
N GLN A 1159 -33.11 0.47 -16.91
CA GLN A 1159 -32.91 0.87 -15.53
C GLN A 1159 -33.63 2.19 -15.25
N PRO A 1160 -34.27 2.36 -14.07
CA PRO A 1160 -34.89 3.62 -13.71
C PRO A 1160 -33.85 4.75 -13.65
N VAL A 1161 -34.12 5.86 -14.33
CA VAL A 1161 -33.27 7.07 -14.33
C VAL A 1161 -34.13 8.28 -13.96
N SER A 1162 -33.62 9.15 -13.09
CA SER A 1162 -34.34 10.38 -12.70
C SER A 1162 -34.75 11.21 -13.93
N GLY A 1163 -36.02 11.61 -13.99
CA GLY A 1163 -36.56 12.43 -15.09
C GLY A 1163 -37.03 11.64 -16.32
N THR A 1164 -37.32 10.34 -16.18
CA THR A 1164 -37.98 9.52 -17.21
C THR A 1164 -39.38 9.04 -16.80
N ASP A 1165 -39.82 9.33 -15.56
CA ASP A 1165 -41.08 8.84 -15.00
C ASP A 1165 -42.31 9.36 -15.76
N GLU A 1166 -42.28 10.62 -16.21
CA GLU A 1166 -43.36 11.23 -16.99
C GLU A 1166 -43.51 10.57 -18.36
N ASP A 1167 -42.38 10.32 -19.05
CA ASP A 1167 -42.35 9.64 -20.35
C ASP A 1167 -42.89 8.21 -20.23
N TRP A 1168 -42.49 7.48 -19.18
CA TRP A 1168 -42.99 6.13 -18.87
C TRP A 1168 -44.49 6.13 -18.59
N ALA A 1169 -44.96 6.96 -17.66
CA ALA A 1169 -46.36 7.03 -17.26
C ALA A 1169 -47.26 7.47 -18.42
N TRP A 1170 -46.78 8.36 -19.29
CA TRP A 1170 -47.50 8.76 -20.48
C TRP A 1170 -47.63 7.59 -21.47
N LEU A 1171 -46.54 6.87 -21.75
CA LEU A 1171 -46.55 5.76 -22.70
C LEU A 1171 -47.45 4.62 -22.20
N GLU A 1172 -47.33 4.24 -20.93
CA GLU A 1172 -48.16 3.19 -20.33
C GLU A 1172 -49.66 3.51 -20.41
N ARG A 1173 -50.05 4.77 -20.17
CA ARG A 1173 -51.44 5.21 -20.22
C ARG A 1173 -52.03 5.28 -21.63
N HIS A 1174 -51.22 5.65 -22.63
CA HIS A 1174 -51.72 6.00 -23.96
C HIS A 1174 -51.37 5.00 -25.06
N VAL A 1175 -50.54 3.99 -24.81
CA VAL A 1175 -50.14 2.98 -25.81
C VAL A 1175 -51.36 2.33 -26.50
N GLY A 1176 -52.44 2.06 -25.74
CA GLY A 1176 -53.67 1.47 -26.28
C GLY A 1176 -54.43 2.37 -27.27
N ALA A 1177 -54.16 3.68 -27.30
CA ALA A 1177 -54.81 4.62 -28.24
C ALA A 1177 -54.40 4.36 -29.71
N PHE A 1178 -53.27 3.70 -29.93
CA PHE A 1178 -52.76 3.31 -31.26
C PHE A 1178 -53.31 1.94 -31.73
N GLY A 1179 -54.22 1.33 -30.95
CA GLY A 1179 -54.76 -0.01 -31.16
C GLY A 1179 -54.14 -1.03 -30.21
N SER A 1180 -54.78 -2.19 -30.05
CA SER A 1180 -54.22 -3.32 -29.29
C SER A 1180 -52.93 -3.82 -29.96
N GLN A 1181 -51.99 -4.32 -29.15
CA GLN A 1181 -50.79 -5.02 -29.65
C GLN A 1181 -51.12 -6.19 -30.58
N TRP A 1182 -52.35 -6.71 -30.48
CA TRP A 1182 -52.86 -7.84 -31.24
C TRP A 1182 -53.80 -7.45 -32.39
N ASP A 1183 -53.99 -6.16 -32.69
CA ASP A 1183 -54.90 -5.71 -33.74
C ASP A 1183 -54.38 -6.07 -35.15
N LYS A 1184 -55.31 -6.38 -36.07
CA LYS A 1184 -55.01 -6.60 -37.48
C LYS A 1184 -54.54 -5.30 -38.17
N GLU A 1185 -53.56 -5.40 -39.06
CA GLU A 1185 -53.29 -4.34 -40.03
C GLU A 1185 -54.39 -4.32 -41.10
N GLN A 1186 -55.07 -3.19 -41.29
CA GLN A 1186 -56.03 -3.01 -42.39
C GLN A 1186 -55.33 -2.47 -43.65
N LYS A 1187 -55.71 -2.99 -44.82
CA LYS A 1187 -55.14 -2.60 -46.12
C LYS A 1187 -55.61 -1.22 -46.54
N ASP A 1188 -54.67 -0.28 -46.71
CA ASP A 1188 -54.92 1.03 -47.32
C ASP A 1188 -54.60 0.99 -48.83
N GLN A 1189 -55.49 0.42 -49.65
CA GLN A 1189 -55.21 0.17 -51.08
C GLN A 1189 -55.25 1.44 -51.96
N GLY A 1190 -55.87 2.53 -51.50
CA GLY A 1190 -56.22 3.67 -52.37
C GLY A 1190 -55.15 4.77 -52.52
N ARG A 1191 -54.27 4.97 -51.53
CA ARG A 1191 -53.29 6.09 -51.51
C ARG A 1191 -51.83 5.66 -51.33
N VAL A 1192 -51.58 4.37 -51.16
CA VAL A 1192 -50.23 3.77 -51.12
C VAL A 1192 -49.47 3.94 -52.44
N GLN A 1193 -50.15 4.07 -53.58
CA GLN A 1193 -49.51 4.30 -54.90
C GLN A 1193 -48.69 5.61 -54.99
N GLY A 1194 -49.09 6.68 -54.30
CA GLY A 1194 -48.34 7.96 -54.30
C GLY A 1194 -47.02 7.85 -53.54
N MET A 1195 -47.06 7.24 -52.36
CA MET A 1195 -45.88 6.88 -51.57
C MET A 1195 -44.99 5.90 -52.35
N LEU A 1196 -45.57 4.92 -53.04
CA LEU A 1196 -44.84 3.96 -53.88
C LEU A 1196 -44.13 4.64 -55.06
N LYS A 1197 -44.73 5.65 -55.71
CA LYS A 1197 -44.05 6.42 -56.77
C LYS A 1197 -42.85 7.18 -56.21
N PHE A 1198 -43.00 7.80 -55.05
CA PHE A 1198 -41.89 8.51 -54.38
C PHE A 1198 -40.78 7.54 -53.96
N ILE A 1199 -41.13 6.44 -53.27
CA ILE A 1199 -40.17 5.41 -52.85
C ILE A 1199 -39.46 4.81 -54.06
N ARG A 1200 -40.18 4.49 -55.15
CA ARG A 1200 -39.58 3.99 -56.40
C ARG A 1200 -38.69 5.02 -57.08
N SER A 1201 -39.02 6.31 -57.03
CA SER A 1201 -38.18 7.40 -57.53
C SER A 1201 -36.89 7.52 -56.73
N GLU A 1202 -36.97 7.48 -55.39
CA GLU A 1202 -35.79 7.54 -54.53
C GLU A 1202 -34.97 6.24 -54.59
N MET A 1203 -35.60 5.08 -54.79
CA MET A 1203 -34.92 3.81 -55.05
C MET A 1203 -34.14 3.86 -56.36
N LYS A 1204 -34.70 4.45 -57.43
CA LYS A 1204 -34.00 4.70 -58.69
C LYS A 1204 -32.81 5.65 -58.55
N LYS A 1205 -32.83 6.54 -57.56
CA LYS A 1205 -31.71 7.45 -57.23
C LYS A 1205 -30.72 6.86 -56.22
N GLY A 1206 -30.92 5.62 -55.76
CA GLY A 1206 -30.08 4.97 -54.74
C GLY A 1206 -30.23 5.56 -53.33
N ARG A 1207 -31.32 6.26 -53.04
CA ARG A 1207 -31.48 7.10 -51.84
C ARG A 1207 -32.43 6.55 -50.78
N SER A 1208 -33.15 5.46 -51.03
CA SER A 1208 -34.05 4.83 -50.05
C SER A 1208 -33.70 3.37 -49.79
N GLY A 1209 -33.62 2.99 -48.51
CA GLY A 1209 -33.60 1.60 -48.03
C GLY A 1209 -34.96 0.91 -48.16
N SER A 1210 -34.96 -0.43 -48.09
CA SER A 1210 -36.18 -1.24 -48.22
C SER A 1210 -37.02 -1.17 -46.92
N PRO A 1211 -38.35 -1.28 -46.99
CA PRO A 1211 -39.20 -1.05 -45.83
C PRO A 1211 -39.10 -2.19 -44.79
N PRO A 1212 -39.20 -1.92 -43.48
CA PRO A 1212 -39.18 -2.92 -42.40
C PRO A 1212 -40.23 -4.04 -42.54
N PHE A 1213 -40.00 -5.13 -41.80
CA PHE A 1213 -40.81 -6.36 -41.74
C PHE A 1213 -42.34 -6.14 -41.66
N TRP A 1214 -42.79 -5.19 -40.84
CA TRP A 1214 -44.21 -4.87 -40.65
C TRP A 1214 -44.82 -4.02 -41.78
N MET A 1215 -44.02 -3.60 -42.76
CA MET A 1215 -44.54 -3.05 -44.01
C MET A 1215 -44.75 -4.14 -45.06
N LEU A 1216 -43.92 -5.18 -45.06
CA LEU A 1216 -44.01 -6.27 -46.04
C LEU A 1216 -45.30 -7.09 -45.86
N THR A 1217 -45.87 -7.11 -44.65
CA THR A 1217 -47.22 -7.63 -44.36
C THR A 1217 -48.32 -6.91 -45.15
N VAL A 1218 -48.09 -5.65 -45.54
CA VAL A 1218 -49.02 -4.84 -46.35
C VAL A 1218 -48.73 -4.97 -47.86
N PHE A 1219 -47.51 -5.34 -48.26
CA PHE A 1219 -47.06 -5.25 -49.65
C PHE A 1219 -47.24 -6.52 -50.51
N ASN A 1220 -47.34 -7.72 -49.93
CA ASN A 1220 -47.54 -8.95 -50.71
C ASN A 1220 -49.00 -9.35 -50.84
N GLU A 1221 -49.72 -8.63 -51.71
CA GLU A 1221 -50.84 -9.19 -52.47
C GLU A 1221 -50.83 -8.70 -53.92
N LYS A 1222 -49.95 -9.31 -54.72
CA LYS A 1222 -50.29 -9.75 -56.08
C LYS A 1222 -49.61 -11.09 -56.31
N ARG A 1223 -50.42 -12.15 -56.18
CA ARG A 1223 -50.07 -13.57 -56.13
C ARG A 1223 -49.45 -13.97 -54.80
#